data_AF-A0A1V5TV01-F1
#
_entry.id   AF-A0A1V5TV01-F1
#
_cell.length_a   1.000
_cell.length_b   1.000
_cell.length_c   1.000
_cell.angle_alpha   90.00
_cell.angle_beta   90.00
_cell.angle_gamma   90.00
#
_symmetry.space_group_name_H-M   'P 1'
#
loop_
_entity.id
_entity.type
_entity.pdbx_description
1 polymer ?
#
loop_
_entity_poly.entity_id
_entity_poly.type
_entity_poly.pdbx_seq_one_letter_code
_entity_poly.pdbx_strand_id
1 'polypeptide(L)'
;MRVKQTALRQPKARPAVWADKTAADEPGGELRVVRIQRTCVHDGPGLRTTVFFRGCALNCLWCQNPETLSFEAAGEEVLTPAQVAQTVLKDSKYYFSSGGGVTLSGGEPLLQKPEALVRLLKILKNKGIHTAVETGLHVPWSTVEAVLPFVDLFFVDIKTAGDALLHEKLTGQNGVLIAENIKRLAAAKAEIRLRMVVVPGYNDSPESIERVAAFAKSIGHHRIELLKYHNMYEDKAKRLGLERPRLDISPEQSAAAALAAAEVFARCGIEAVDGDPDTTIKPAEFTQRVMEIRNAIHESDRTLCLDVAKLKTKFYKKNGFQDPVHIHRAKRLDYVLKNKAIKVYPGELLVGNFTANRVGGQLWEEQYGALAVSFIHKLNRQKPVSFRIGLKDRLYFYFFILPFWVKKGIFGRVNSKFSILLDMVARTSEMIAGFNNNFAAIAHFIVNFDRMLELGTTGIIAEIEAAKREHPGNNPDFYDGAVIALHALEAFAERYAVLLEQMSAREKDPARQKELADMAEVCRHVPKNPARTFREAMQCITFLQIALCIEAYENAVSFGRLDQVLYPYYKRDLDAGLITYDEAKELICLFILKMDEAILVNDGDSYLNVAKLFETLSTDQALTFGGVDKQGRDATNDLTYMLVDACELQPLAVNMCARIHKGSPQKYLERLAEIYINGCPMPELFSDEIYIPSILSHYDTTLAQARNYAIVGCVEPNASDDHFGNTDCANMNLALPLLQALKGQEHDLWHMDKKQRNEKLVTKFLEYSVKGTNPLSRAVIRRHNRKVERFKLVRGLFDLKPPADMEELLSRFETRLGVLANGVLADHQKIEAVLRRYFTTPLASSLFKGCVRRGLDAYEGGADFNSSGIQAIGVTDVADSLYALDEVVFKQKKYNLIEVINAIDANFEGEKNQQIRADLLAVPKFGDDTSEKASEWVTRVMEIYNRVLASVEGCPRGGIYTAGYYALNVNDRYGKKTQALPSGRLKGVPLANSVAPHYAMEKADLLSSLNSVGAVDFTDFAPNGTTLTFTIDAALFKGLEGVKNLAAIFKTYLTEGGMQFQPNVINRQILIDAYNHPEKYKFLMVRVAGYCAYFNELSDELKLIIINRTCYA
;
A
#
# COMPACT_ATOMS: atom_id res chain seq x y z
N MET A 1 -21.67 -33.64 3.68
CA MET A 1 -21.14 -34.83 2.98
C MET A 1 -21.67 -34.90 1.55
N ARG A 2 -20.84 -34.45 0.60
CA ARG A 2 -20.62 -34.93 -0.78
C ARG A 2 -19.49 -34.03 -1.28
N VAL A 3 -18.27 -34.41 -0.94
CA VAL A 3 -17.05 -33.73 -1.39
C VAL A 3 -17.01 -33.92 -2.91
N LYS A 4 -17.46 -32.93 -3.67
CA LYS A 4 -17.09 -32.85 -5.08
C LYS A 4 -15.58 -32.65 -5.07
N GLN A 5 -14.84 -33.66 -5.53
CA GLN A 5 -13.45 -33.49 -5.95
C GLN A 5 -13.44 -32.29 -6.90
N THR A 6 -12.95 -31.16 -6.41
CA THR A 6 -12.50 -30.07 -7.27
C THR A 6 -11.42 -30.67 -8.13
N ALA A 7 -11.78 -31.01 -9.37
CA ALA A 7 -10.79 -31.28 -10.40
C ALA A 7 -9.88 -30.05 -10.41
N LEU A 8 -8.64 -30.24 -9.95
CA LEU A 8 -7.54 -29.32 -10.17
C LEU A 8 -7.58 -28.99 -11.66
N ARG A 9 -8.11 -27.80 -12.01
CA ARG A 9 -7.94 -27.27 -13.36
C ARG A 9 -6.45 -27.22 -13.55
N GLN A 10 -5.93 -27.99 -14.51
CA GLN A 10 -4.57 -27.79 -14.96
C GLN A 10 -4.39 -26.29 -15.24
N PRO A 11 -3.30 -25.67 -14.80
CA PRO A 11 -3.05 -24.26 -15.07
C PRO A 11 -3.26 -24.04 -16.55
N LYS A 12 -4.15 -23.11 -16.92
CA LYS A 12 -4.28 -22.70 -18.32
C LYS A 12 -2.88 -22.32 -18.76
N ALA A 13 -2.34 -23.02 -19.76
CA ALA A 13 -1.08 -22.64 -20.37
C ALA A 13 -1.20 -21.16 -20.75
N ARG A 14 -0.50 -20.28 -20.00
CA ARG A 14 -0.31 -18.89 -20.40
C ARG A 14 0.30 -18.96 -21.81
N PRO A 15 -0.17 -18.17 -22.78
CA PRO A 15 0.44 -18.17 -24.11
C PRO A 15 1.94 -17.89 -23.91
N ALA A 16 2.78 -18.83 -24.33
CA ALA A 16 4.22 -18.67 -24.27
C ALA A 16 4.57 -17.36 -24.98
N VAL A 17 5.07 -16.41 -24.20
CA VAL A 17 5.61 -15.14 -24.69
C VAL A 17 6.92 -15.51 -25.38
N TRP A 18 6.83 -15.68 -26.70
CA TRP A 18 7.88 -15.52 -27.71
C TRP A 18 9.11 -16.42 -27.56
N ALA A 19 9.04 -17.61 -28.16
CA ALA A 19 10.20 -18.27 -28.74
C ALA A 19 10.00 -18.36 -30.25
N ASP A 20 9.95 -17.21 -30.93
CA ASP A 20 10.07 -17.18 -32.38
C ASP A 20 11.55 -17.35 -32.73
N LYS A 21 12.00 -18.60 -32.76
CA LYS A 21 13.35 -18.99 -33.20
C LYS A 21 13.46 -18.85 -34.71
N THR A 22 13.36 -17.64 -35.26
CA THR A 22 13.77 -17.36 -36.65
C THR A 22 14.25 -15.91 -36.80
N ALA A 23 15.53 -15.65 -36.47
CA ALA A 23 16.39 -14.52 -36.91
C ALA A 23 17.62 -14.27 -36.01
N ALA A 24 17.80 -15.00 -34.90
CA ALA A 24 18.72 -14.63 -33.83
C ALA A 24 20.23 -14.87 -34.10
N ASP A 25 20.62 -15.64 -35.12
CA ASP A 25 21.99 -16.15 -35.27
C ASP A 25 22.66 -15.81 -36.63
N GLU A 26 22.52 -14.58 -37.13
CA GLU A 26 23.45 -14.08 -38.17
C GLU A 26 24.63 -13.31 -37.53
N PRO A 27 25.89 -13.63 -37.87
CA PRO A 27 27.05 -12.91 -37.36
C PRO A 27 27.14 -11.53 -38.03
N GLY A 28 26.65 -10.49 -37.35
CA GLY A 28 26.75 -9.12 -37.87
C GLY A 28 26.02 -8.07 -37.05
N GLY A 29 26.70 -7.52 -36.04
CA GLY A 29 26.34 -6.23 -35.44
C GLY A 29 26.32 -6.26 -33.92
N GLU A 30 27.47 -5.99 -33.32
CA GLU A 30 27.61 -5.79 -31.89
C GLU A 30 27.36 -4.32 -31.54
N LEU A 31 26.59 -4.08 -30.47
CA LEU A 31 26.36 -2.76 -29.89
C LEU A 31 27.15 -2.65 -28.58
N ARG A 32 27.92 -1.56 -28.44
CA ARG A 32 28.69 -1.29 -27.23
C ARG A 32 27.83 -0.52 -26.24
N VAL A 33 27.10 -1.24 -25.40
CA VAL A 33 26.17 -0.67 -24.42
C VAL A 33 26.88 -0.53 -23.07
N VAL A 34 26.70 0.62 -22.42
CA VAL A 34 27.20 0.89 -21.05
C VAL A 34 26.16 0.51 -20.01
N ARG A 35 24.91 0.89 -20.28
CA ARG A 35 23.77 0.66 -19.39
C ARG A 35 22.47 0.80 -20.17
N ILE A 36 21.47 0.03 -19.78
CA ILE A 36 20.08 0.27 -20.15
C ILE A 36 19.38 0.83 -18.90
N GLN A 37 18.92 2.07 -18.97
CA GLN A 37 18.19 2.72 -17.88
C GLN A 37 16.71 2.73 -18.22
N ARG A 38 15.89 2.16 -17.34
CA ARG A 38 14.43 2.07 -17.50
C ARG A 38 13.75 3.15 -16.66
N THR A 39 12.49 3.45 -16.95
CA THR A 39 11.72 4.50 -16.25
C THR A 39 12.27 5.93 -16.46
N CYS A 40 12.82 6.23 -17.63
CA CYS A 40 13.28 7.57 -17.98
C CYS A 40 12.10 8.49 -18.36
N VAL A 41 12.13 9.75 -17.90
CA VAL A 41 11.07 10.75 -18.13
C VAL A 41 11.56 12.05 -18.78
N HIS A 42 12.87 12.23 -18.95
CA HIS A 42 13.47 13.44 -19.55
C HIS A 42 13.98 13.23 -20.98
N ASP A 43 14.05 11.96 -21.42
CA ASP A 43 14.72 11.56 -22.66
C ASP A 43 13.76 11.44 -23.86
N GLY A 44 12.62 12.13 -23.80
CA GLY A 44 11.54 12.04 -24.79
C GLY A 44 10.15 12.11 -24.17
N PRO A 45 9.09 12.13 -25.00
CA PRO A 45 7.74 12.07 -24.50
C PRO A 45 7.50 10.75 -23.77
N GLY A 46 6.65 10.79 -22.75
CA GLY A 46 6.14 9.61 -22.05
C GLY A 46 7.20 8.87 -21.22
N LEU A 47 6.88 7.64 -20.80
CA LEU A 47 7.83 6.75 -20.10
C LEU A 47 8.77 6.10 -21.11
N ARG A 48 10.08 6.15 -20.84
CA ARG A 48 11.07 5.63 -21.78
C ARG A 48 12.08 4.69 -21.13
N THR A 49 12.74 3.91 -21.98
CA THR A 49 13.98 3.23 -21.63
C THR A 49 15.10 3.77 -22.50
N THR A 50 16.15 4.25 -21.84
CA THR A 50 17.31 4.86 -22.48
C THR A 50 18.46 3.87 -22.53
N VAL A 51 18.95 3.59 -23.74
CA VAL A 51 20.13 2.74 -23.98
C VAL A 51 21.33 3.65 -24.11
N PHE A 52 22.28 3.55 -23.17
CA PHE A 52 23.51 4.34 -23.15
C PHE A 52 24.63 3.62 -23.90
N PHE A 53 25.19 4.24 -24.94
CA PHE A 53 26.28 3.69 -25.76
C PHE A 53 27.67 4.20 -25.35
N ARG A 54 28.73 3.50 -25.78
CA ARG A 54 30.14 3.93 -25.70
C ARG A 54 30.56 4.69 -26.96
N GLY A 55 31.58 5.52 -26.80
CA GLY A 55 32.26 6.26 -27.85
C GLY A 55 31.62 7.62 -28.10
N CYS A 56 32.38 8.70 -27.94
CA CYS A 56 31.98 10.04 -28.38
C CYS A 56 33.20 10.78 -28.92
N ALA A 57 33.07 11.42 -30.08
CA ALA A 57 34.14 12.22 -30.68
C ALA A 57 34.31 13.59 -30.00
N LEU A 58 33.32 14.02 -29.21
CA LEU A 58 33.36 15.25 -28.42
C LEU A 58 33.93 14.96 -27.03
N ASN A 59 34.78 15.85 -26.55
CA ASN A 59 35.35 15.83 -25.21
C ASN A 59 34.88 17.06 -24.40
N CYS A 60 33.56 17.24 -24.31
CA CYS A 60 32.94 18.41 -23.67
C CYS A 60 33.47 18.64 -22.25
N LEU A 61 33.74 19.91 -21.92
CA LEU A 61 34.19 20.31 -20.57
C LEU A 61 33.20 19.95 -19.46
N TRP A 62 31.90 19.82 -19.78
CA TRP A 62 30.81 19.47 -18.85
C TRP A 62 30.10 18.14 -19.19
N CYS A 63 30.80 17.19 -19.81
CA CYS A 63 30.18 15.92 -20.23
C CYS A 63 29.57 15.16 -19.03
N GLN A 64 28.24 14.96 -18.99
CA GLN A 64 27.56 14.25 -17.90
C GLN A 64 27.82 12.72 -17.89
N ASN A 65 28.35 12.20 -18.99
CA ASN A 65 28.65 10.77 -19.18
C ASN A 65 30.12 10.54 -19.58
N PRO A 66 31.11 11.00 -18.79
CA PRO A 66 32.51 10.94 -19.18
C PRO A 66 33.04 9.50 -19.33
N GLU A 67 32.41 8.52 -18.66
CA GLU A 67 32.68 7.10 -18.84
C GLU A 67 32.35 6.60 -20.25
N THR A 68 31.44 7.27 -20.96
CA THR A 68 31.01 6.86 -22.30
C THR A 68 31.95 7.33 -23.41
N LEU A 69 32.95 8.19 -23.13
CA LEU A 69 33.76 8.81 -24.18
C LEU A 69 34.68 7.83 -24.91
N SER A 70 35.34 6.93 -24.16
CA SER A 70 36.22 5.91 -24.72
C SER A 70 35.42 4.75 -25.30
N PHE A 71 35.88 4.22 -26.43
CA PHE A 71 35.42 2.93 -26.97
C PHE A 71 36.02 1.73 -26.24
N GLU A 72 37.16 1.91 -25.55
CA GLU A 72 37.93 0.86 -24.89
C GLU A 72 37.91 1.08 -23.36
N ALA A 73 37.31 0.15 -22.60
CA ALA A 73 37.32 0.14 -21.12
C ALA A 73 37.02 -1.27 -20.55
N ALA A 74 37.44 -1.53 -19.31
CA ALA A 74 37.17 -2.78 -18.59
C ALA A 74 35.70 -2.89 -18.13
N GLY A 75 35.13 -4.10 -18.19
CA GLY A 75 33.72 -4.40 -17.81
C GLY A 75 32.72 -4.40 -18.98
N GLU A 76 33.19 -4.76 -20.18
CA GLU A 76 32.44 -4.73 -21.45
C GLU A 76 31.20 -5.65 -21.46
N GLU A 77 30.04 -5.09 -21.78
CA GLU A 77 28.88 -5.86 -22.25
C GLU A 77 28.65 -5.56 -23.73
N VAL A 78 29.13 -6.47 -24.57
CA VAL A 78 28.83 -6.45 -26.00
C VAL A 78 27.49 -7.14 -26.21
N LEU A 79 26.48 -6.36 -26.61
CA LEU A 79 25.12 -6.87 -26.79
C LEU A 79 24.75 -6.86 -28.28
N THR A 80 24.03 -7.89 -28.69
CA THR A 80 23.36 -7.90 -29.99
C THR A 80 22.12 -6.99 -29.97
N PRO A 81 21.68 -6.45 -31.12
CA PRO A 81 20.40 -5.76 -31.26
C PRO A 81 19.21 -6.54 -30.69
N ALA A 82 19.23 -7.87 -30.82
CA ALA A 82 18.18 -8.73 -30.28
C ALA A 82 18.19 -8.76 -28.74
N GLN A 83 19.36 -8.84 -28.10
CA GLN A 83 19.47 -8.77 -26.63
C GLN A 83 19.04 -7.41 -26.09
N VAL A 84 19.44 -6.31 -26.75
CA VAL A 84 18.98 -4.96 -26.36
C VAL A 84 17.46 -4.87 -26.49
N ALA A 85 16.91 -5.31 -27.63
CA ALA A 85 15.47 -5.33 -27.87
C ALA A 85 14.72 -6.17 -26.82
N GLN A 86 15.24 -7.35 -26.46
CA GLN A 86 14.65 -8.22 -25.44
C GLN A 86 14.48 -7.50 -24.11
N THR A 87 15.49 -6.72 -23.68
CA THR A 87 15.43 -5.98 -22.42
C THR A 87 14.46 -4.80 -22.51
N VAL A 88 14.57 -3.95 -23.53
CA VAL A 88 13.74 -2.73 -23.61
C VAL A 88 12.27 -3.03 -23.91
N LEU A 89 11.96 -4.11 -24.62
CA LEU A 89 10.56 -4.46 -24.95
C LEU A 89 9.75 -4.95 -23.76
N LYS A 90 10.38 -5.28 -22.63
CA LYS A 90 9.68 -5.62 -21.38
C LYS A 90 8.75 -4.50 -20.90
N ASP A 91 9.11 -3.25 -21.20
CA ASP A 91 8.34 -2.07 -20.78
C ASP A 91 7.36 -1.56 -21.85
N SER A 92 7.23 -2.27 -22.97
CA SER A 92 6.43 -1.85 -24.13
C SER A 92 5.01 -1.39 -23.79
N LYS A 93 4.35 -2.06 -22.83
CA LYS A 93 2.99 -1.71 -22.39
C LYS A 93 2.92 -0.32 -21.74
N TYR A 94 3.94 0.04 -20.95
CA TYR A 94 4.04 1.38 -20.36
C TYR A 94 4.30 2.44 -21.41
N TYR A 95 5.07 2.12 -22.46
CA TYR A 95 5.30 3.02 -23.59
C TYR A 95 3.98 3.33 -24.31
N PHE A 96 3.20 2.30 -24.66
CA PHE A 96 1.92 2.50 -25.33
C PHE A 96 0.93 3.29 -24.49
N SER A 97 0.92 3.08 -23.17
CA SER A 97 0.03 3.78 -22.24
C SER A 97 0.40 5.25 -22.04
N SER A 98 1.69 5.59 -22.06
CA SER A 98 2.20 6.95 -21.82
C SER A 98 2.50 7.76 -23.08
N GLY A 99 2.50 7.13 -24.27
CA GLY A 99 3.04 7.73 -25.50
C GLY A 99 4.58 7.75 -25.53
N GLY A 100 5.20 6.87 -24.75
CA GLY A 100 6.64 6.74 -24.57
C GLY A 100 7.34 5.80 -25.54
N GLY A 101 8.54 5.31 -25.18
CA GLY A 101 9.30 4.42 -26.05
C GLY A 101 10.77 4.23 -25.68
N VAL A 102 11.64 4.06 -26.67
CA VAL A 102 13.08 3.82 -26.44
C VAL A 102 13.90 5.02 -26.92
N THR A 103 14.88 5.43 -26.12
CA THR A 103 15.84 6.47 -26.50
C THR A 103 17.24 5.88 -26.63
N LEU A 104 17.91 6.18 -27.73
CA LEU A 104 19.34 5.88 -27.90
C LEU A 104 20.12 7.12 -27.44
N SER A 105 20.94 6.98 -26.40
CA SER A 105 21.74 8.05 -25.80
C SER A 105 23.09 7.50 -25.31
N GLY A 106 23.86 8.27 -24.55
CA GLY A 106 25.19 7.89 -24.06
C GLY A 106 26.25 7.90 -25.15
N GLY A 107 27.42 8.47 -24.84
CA GLY A 107 28.42 8.74 -25.86
C GLY A 107 27.84 9.51 -27.04
N GLU A 108 28.13 9.05 -28.25
CA GLU A 108 27.46 9.41 -29.48
C GLU A 108 26.87 8.12 -30.09
N PRO A 109 25.55 7.88 -29.94
CA PRO A 109 24.91 6.64 -30.40
C PRO A 109 25.13 6.36 -31.88
N LEU A 110 25.22 7.41 -32.69
CA LEU A 110 25.38 7.30 -34.15
C LEU A 110 26.83 6.99 -34.59
N LEU A 111 27.76 6.77 -33.65
CA LEU A 111 29.07 6.17 -33.95
C LEU A 111 29.07 4.64 -33.87
N GLN A 112 28.00 4.01 -33.39
CA GLN A 112 27.87 2.55 -33.48
C GLN A 112 27.75 2.09 -34.94
N LYS A 113 27.98 0.79 -35.19
CA LYS A 113 27.86 0.22 -36.54
C LYS A 113 26.45 0.46 -37.10
N PRO A 114 26.30 1.12 -38.28
CA PRO A 114 24.99 1.47 -38.84
C PRO A 114 24.06 0.26 -39.01
N GLU A 115 24.59 -0.89 -39.41
CA GLU A 115 23.83 -2.12 -39.63
C GLU A 115 23.22 -2.63 -38.32
N ALA A 116 23.96 -2.51 -37.21
CA ALA A 116 23.50 -2.93 -35.89
C ALA A 116 22.39 -2.00 -35.36
N LEU A 117 22.56 -0.69 -35.50
CA LEU A 117 21.56 0.31 -35.13
C LEU A 117 20.26 0.13 -35.93
N VAL A 118 20.38 -0.03 -37.25
CA VAL A 118 19.22 -0.25 -38.13
C VAL A 118 18.49 -1.55 -37.78
N ARG A 119 19.21 -2.64 -37.44
CA ARG A 119 18.58 -3.88 -36.96
C ARG A 119 17.79 -3.65 -35.68
N LEU A 120 18.37 -2.98 -34.67
CA LEU A 120 17.66 -2.66 -33.42
C LEU A 120 16.42 -1.80 -33.69
N LEU A 121 16.58 -0.69 -34.42
CA LEU A 121 15.49 0.23 -34.71
C LEU A 121 14.37 -0.44 -35.52
N LYS A 122 14.69 -1.33 -36.47
CA LYS A 122 13.69 -2.15 -37.19
C LYS A 122 12.90 -3.06 -36.25
N ILE A 123 13.57 -3.73 -35.30
CA ILE A 123 12.88 -4.56 -34.30
C ILE A 123 11.88 -3.72 -33.51
N LEU A 124 12.30 -2.55 -33.03
CA LEU A 124 11.46 -1.62 -32.26
C LEU A 124 10.29 -1.08 -33.10
N LYS A 125 10.55 -0.69 -34.35
CA LYS A 125 9.53 -0.16 -35.29
C LYS A 125 8.49 -1.19 -35.67
N ASN A 126 8.90 -2.44 -35.91
CA ASN A 126 7.97 -3.54 -36.18
C ASN A 126 7.03 -3.82 -35.01
N LYS A 127 7.40 -3.40 -33.79
CA LYS A 127 6.55 -3.46 -32.59
C LYS A 127 5.79 -2.16 -32.32
N GLY A 128 5.91 -1.14 -33.17
CA GLY A 128 5.23 0.15 -33.00
C GLY A 128 5.83 1.03 -31.90
N ILE A 129 7.07 0.79 -31.48
CA ILE A 129 7.72 1.57 -30.42
C ILE A 129 8.22 2.92 -30.98
N HIS A 130 7.94 4.00 -30.25
CA HIS A 130 8.51 5.31 -30.54
C HIS A 130 10.02 5.32 -30.25
N THR A 131 10.82 5.74 -31.21
CA THR A 131 12.28 5.74 -31.14
C THR A 131 12.80 7.18 -31.16
N ALA A 132 13.62 7.52 -30.16
CA ALA A 132 14.31 8.81 -30.12
C ALA A 132 15.83 8.58 -30.11
N VAL A 133 16.58 9.54 -30.65
CA VAL A 133 18.05 9.55 -30.60
C VAL A 133 18.53 10.87 -30.04
N GLU A 134 19.33 10.82 -28.99
CA GLU A 134 20.08 11.96 -28.46
C GLU A 134 21.49 11.97 -29.06
N THR A 135 21.86 13.05 -29.74
CA THR A 135 23.08 13.10 -30.55
C THR A 135 23.67 14.52 -30.60
N GLY A 136 25.00 14.59 -30.59
CA GLY A 136 25.75 15.81 -30.90
C GLY A 136 26.04 15.96 -32.40
N LEU A 137 25.67 14.96 -33.21
CA LEU A 137 25.80 14.90 -34.67
C LEU A 137 27.23 15.05 -35.20
N HIS A 138 28.25 14.83 -34.36
CA HIS A 138 29.64 14.73 -34.82
C HIS A 138 29.93 13.32 -35.35
N VAL A 139 29.26 12.95 -36.45
CA VAL A 139 29.24 11.61 -37.04
C VAL A 139 29.21 11.65 -38.57
N PRO A 140 29.60 10.56 -39.27
CA PRO A 140 29.41 10.46 -40.71
C PRO A 140 27.92 10.54 -41.09
N TRP A 141 27.59 11.36 -42.10
CA TRP A 141 26.21 11.49 -42.60
C TRP A 141 25.60 10.16 -43.03
N SER A 142 26.40 9.24 -43.58
CA SER A 142 25.95 7.90 -43.99
C SER A 142 25.29 7.12 -42.84
N THR A 143 25.74 7.31 -41.59
CA THR A 143 25.10 6.67 -40.44
C THR A 143 23.76 7.31 -40.11
N VAL A 144 23.70 8.65 -40.14
CA VAL A 144 22.46 9.42 -39.91
C VAL A 144 21.41 9.04 -40.96
N GLU A 145 21.79 9.03 -42.23
CA GLU A 145 20.93 8.66 -43.37
C GLU A 145 20.39 7.24 -43.25
N ALA A 146 21.20 6.28 -42.80
CA ALA A 146 20.79 4.89 -42.63
C ALA A 146 19.72 4.71 -41.53
N VAL A 147 19.82 5.45 -40.43
CA VAL A 147 18.87 5.32 -39.30
C VAL A 147 17.64 6.20 -39.44
N LEU A 148 17.72 7.29 -40.22
CA LEU A 148 16.69 8.30 -40.39
C LEU A 148 15.27 7.74 -40.61
N PRO A 149 15.03 6.69 -41.43
CA PRO A 149 13.67 6.15 -41.63
C PRO A 149 13.07 5.48 -40.40
N PHE A 150 13.87 5.23 -39.36
CA PHE A 150 13.48 4.46 -38.17
C PHE A 150 13.57 5.27 -36.87
N VAL A 151 13.83 6.57 -36.93
CA VAL A 151 13.89 7.47 -35.76
C VAL A 151 12.74 8.46 -35.86
N ASP A 152 11.88 8.52 -34.83
CA ASP A 152 10.75 9.47 -34.81
C ASP A 152 11.17 10.85 -34.35
N LEU A 153 12.21 10.94 -33.50
CA LEU A 153 12.61 12.18 -32.86
C LEU A 153 14.13 12.24 -32.66
N PHE A 154 14.74 13.32 -33.12
CA PHE A 154 16.14 13.63 -32.84
C PHE A 154 16.24 14.73 -31.78
N PHE A 155 16.82 14.37 -30.63
CA PHE A 155 17.33 15.35 -29.66
C PHE A 155 18.73 15.78 -30.08
N VAL A 156 18.84 17.02 -30.54
CA VAL A 156 20.08 17.58 -31.07
C VAL A 156 20.70 18.49 -30.03
N ASP A 157 21.83 18.06 -29.52
CA ASP A 157 22.54 18.67 -28.41
C ASP A 157 23.50 19.77 -28.89
N ILE A 158 23.06 21.03 -28.87
CA ILE A 158 23.85 22.19 -29.25
C ILE A 158 24.72 22.62 -28.07
N LYS A 159 26.04 22.62 -28.27
CA LYS A 159 27.00 23.11 -27.27
C LYS A 159 27.28 24.61 -27.44
N THR A 160 27.41 25.05 -28.69
CA THR A 160 27.43 26.43 -29.18
C THR A 160 27.28 26.40 -30.71
N ALA A 161 27.05 27.55 -31.37
CA ALA A 161 26.97 27.63 -32.82
C ALA A 161 27.57 28.95 -33.34
N GLY A 162 27.99 28.97 -34.60
CA GLY A 162 28.50 30.18 -35.26
C GLY A 162 29.88 30.66 -34.80
N ASP A 163 30.59 29.90 -33.96
CA ASP A 163 31.93 30.19 -33.46
C ASP A 163 32.76 28.90 -33.34
N ALA A 164 33.56 28.62 -34.37
CA ALA A 164 34.31 27.37 -34.48
C ALA A 164 35.42 27.25 -33.42
N LEU A 165 36.09 28.36 -33.07
CA LEU A 165 37.15 28.37 -32.06
C LEU A 165 36.57 28.14 -30.67
N LEU A 166 35.42 28.75 -30.35
CA LEU A 166 34.73 28.48 -29.10
C LEU A 166 34.25 27.03 -29.04
N HIS A 167 33.66 26.50 -30.11
CA HIS A 167 33.22 25.10 -30.14
C HIS A 167 34.38 24.12 -29.91
N GLU A 168 35.52 24.33 -30.56
CA GLU A 168 36.73 23.52 -30.39
C GLU A 168 37.28 23.62 -28.97
N LYS A 169 37.31 24.83 -28.39
CA LYS A 169 37.72 25.03 -26.99
C LYS A 169 36.82 24.27 -26.00
N LEU A 170 35.51 24.25 -26.24
CA LEU A 170 34.53 23.66 -25.32
C LEU A 170 34.39 22.13 -25.47
N THR A 171 34.65 21.59 -26.67
CA THR A 171 34.34 20.20 -27.02
C THR A 171 35.49 19.40 -27.64
N GLY A 172 36.60 20.04 -27.98
CA GLY A 172 37.73 19.40 -28.68
C GLY A 172 37.52 19.14 -30.17
N GLN A 173 36.40 19.57 -30.76
CA GLN A 173 36.12 19.44 -32.21
C GLN A 173 35.62 20.76 -32.78
N ASN A 174 35.89 21.03 -34.06
CA ASN A 174 35.23 22.16 -34.73
C ASN A 174 33.76 21.80 -35.04
N GLY A 175 32.84 22.75 -34.88
CA GLY A 175 31.40 22.52 -35.02
C GLY A 175 30.89 22.40 -36.47
N VAL A 176 31.78 22.35 -37.48
CA VAL A 176 31.40 22.45 -38.90
C VAL A 176 30.58 21.25 -39.35
N LEU A 177 31.07 20.03 -39.07
CA LEU A 177 30.38 18.78 -39.42
C LEU A 177 29.00 18.70 -38.73
N ILE A 178 28.93 19.12 -37.47
CA ILE A 178 27.70 19.14 -36.67
C ILE A 178 26.67 20.07 -37.33
N ALA A 179 27.07 21.30 -37.64
CA ALA A 179 26.19 22.28 -38.28
C ALA A 179 25.70 21.82 -39.67
N GLU A 180 26.54 21.15 -40.45
CA GLU A 180 26.16 20.56 -41.73
C GLU A 180 25.15 19.42 -41.57
N ASN A 181 25.41 18.48 -40.66
CA ASN A 181 24.50 17.37 -40.37
C ASN A 181 23.14 17.85 -39.86
N ILE A 182 23.09 18.87 -39.01
CA ILE A 182 21.82 19.48 -38.54
C ILE A 182 21.04 20.06 -39.73
N LYS A 183 21.69 20.80 -40.63
CA LYS A 183 21.04 21.36 -41.83
C LYS A 183 20.47 20.28 -42.73
N ARG A 184 21.23 19.19 -42.95
CA ARG A 184 20.78 18.05 -43.75
C ARG A 184 19.61 17.32 -43.07
N LEU A 185 19.64 17.17 -41.75
CA LEU A 185 18.56 16.56 -40.96
C LEU A 185 17.27 17.39 -41.06
N ALA A 186 17.37 18.71 -40.93
CA ALA A 186 16.25 19.63 -41.11
C ALA A 186 15.71 19.62 -42.55
N ALA A 187 16.60 19.57 -43.56
CA ALA A 187 16.22 19.47 -44.97
C ALA A 187 15.48 18.15 -45.29
N ALA A 188 15.81 17.07 -44.57
CA ALA A 188 15.10 15.80 -44.64
C ALA A 188 13.75 15.79 -43.91
N LYS A 189 13.34 16.92 -43.29
CA LYS A 189 12.10 17.09 -42.51
C LYS A 189 12.00 16.11 -41.34
N ALA A 190 13.12 15.76 -40.72
CA ALA A 190 13.12 15.02 -39.48
C ALA A 190 12.49 15.86 -38.35
N GLU A 191 11.81 15.22 -37.41
CA GLU A 191 11.38 15.88 -36.18
C GLU A 191 12.62 16.11 -35.29
N ILE A 192 12.95 17.37 -35.06
CA ILE A 192 14.16 17.78 -34.32
C ILE A 192 13.74 18.63 -33.11
N ARG A 193 14.24 18.25 -31.94
CA ARG A 193 14.23 19.08 -30.73
C ARG A 193 15.64 19.51 -30.40
N LEU A 194 15.90 20.82 -30.55
CA LEU A 194 17.17 21.41 -30.18
C LEU A 194 17.27 21.52 -28.65
N ARG A 195 18.39 21.08 -28.09
CA ARG A 195 18.71 21.15 -26.66
C ARG A 195 20.02 21.88 -26.46
N MET A 196 20.13 22.65 -25.39
CA MET A 196 21.38 23.31 -25.02
C MET A 196 21.53 23.35 -23.50
N VAL A 197 22.62 22.77 -22.99
CA VAL A 197 23.04 22.98 -21.60
C VAL A 197 23.67 24.36 -21.51
N VAL A 198 23.12 25.23 -20.67
CA VAL A 198 23.67 26.57 -20.42
C VAL A 198 24.68 26.46 -19.28
N VAL A 199 25.93 26.82 -19.58
CA VAL A 199 27.08 26.67 -18.68
C VAL A 199 27.67 28.06 -18.38
N PRO A 200 27.46 28.59 -17.17
CA PRO A 200 27.92 29.91 -16.76
C PRO A 200 29.40 30.20 -17.06
N GLY A 201 29.68 31.27 -17.81
CA GLY A 201 31.03 31.71 -18.18
C GLY A 201 31.63 30.99 -19.39
N TYR A 202 30.90 30.04 -20.01
CA TYR A 202 31.40 29.24 -21.13
C TYR A 202 30.60 29.42 -22.42
N ASN A 203 29.27 29.29 -22.36
CA ASN A 203 28.41 29.41 -23.55
C ASN A 203 27.17 30.29 -23.33
N ASP A 204 27.08 31.00 -22.20
CA ASP A 204 25.93 31.78 -21.74
C ASP A 204 26.02 33.29 -22.06
N SER A 205 27.07 33.75 -22.75
CA SER A 205 27.17 35.17 -23.15
C SER A 205 26.03 35.54 -24.12
N PRO A 206 25.47 36.75 -24.04
CA PRO A 206 24.39 37.16 -24.96
C PRO A 206 24.75 36.95 -26.43
N GLU A 207 25.99 37.26 -26.83
CA GLU A 207 26.47 37.08 -28.20
C GLU A 207 26.53 35.60 -28.61
N SER A 208 26.89 34.70 -27.68
CA SER A 208 26.89 33.25 -27.90
C SER A 208 25.46 32.76 -28.13
N ILE A 209 24.51 33.19 -27.29
CA ILE A 209 23.10 32.81 -27.40
C ILE A 209 22.47 33.36 -28.68
N GLU A 210 22.77 34.61 -29.06
CA GLU A 210 22.32 35.21 -30.33
C GLU A 210 22.80 34.42 -31.55
N ARG A 211 24.05 33.91 -31.54
CA ARG A 211 24.57 33.05 -32.62
C ARG A 211 23.84 31.72 -32.69
N VAL A 212 23.53 31.10 -31.55
CA VAL A 212 22.72 29.87 -31.51
C VAL A 212 21.31 30.14 -32.02
N ALA A 213 20.69 31.25 -31.62
CA ALA A 213 19.37 31.65 -32.09
C ALA A 213 19.34 31.90 -33.61
N ALA A 214 20.36 32.58 -34.16
CA ALA A 214 20.50 32.80 -35.59
C ALA A 214 20.68 31.47 -36.35
N PHE A 215 21.45 30.54 -35.81
CA PHE A 215 21.61 29.20 -36.38
C PHE A 215 20.28 28.42 -36.37
N ALA A 216 19.56 28.38 -35.24
CA ALA A 216 18.26 27.71 -35.14
C ALA A 216 17.25 28.27 -36.16
N LYS A 217 17.19 29.59 -36.33
CA LYS A 217 16.37 30.22 -37.38
C LYS A 217 16.78 29.82 -38.79
N SER A 218 18.09 29.71 -39.05
CA SER A 218 18.61 29.37 -40.38
C SER A 218 18.17 27.99 -40.87
N ILE A 219 17.77 27.12 -39.94
CA ILE A 219 17.23 25.78 -40.24
C ILE A 219 15.71 25.70 -40.03
N GLY A 220 15.03 26.83 -39.83
CA GLY A 220 13.57 26.91 -39.67
C GLY A 220 13.05 26.48 -38.29
N HIS A 221 13.91 26.39 -37.27
CA HIS A 221 13.52 26.05 -35.91
C HIS A 221 13.33 27.31 -35.05
N HIS A 222 12.19 27.38 -34.38
CA HIS A 222 11.78 28.52 -33.54
C HIS A 222 11.69 28.19 -32.06
N ARG A 223 12.14 27.00 -31.64
CA ARG A 223 12.08 26.53 -30.26
C ARG A 223 13.37 25.81 -29.85
N ILE A 224 13.81 26.00 -28.62
CA ILE A 224 14.96 25.32 -28.02
C ILE A 224 14.68 24.97 -26.56
N GLU A 225 15.14 23.81 -26.12
CA GLU A 225 15.06 23.36 -24.73
C GLU A 225 16.36 23.69 -24.00
N LEU A 226 16.25 24.47 -22.92
CA LEU A 226 17.41 24.86 -22.12
C LEU A 226 17.53 23.95 -20.91
N LEU A 227 18.73 23.39 -20.74
CA LEU A 227 19.08 22.53 -19.62
C LEU A 227 20.04 23.29 -18.70
N LYS A 228 19.79 23.17 -17.39
CA LYS A 228 20.66 23.74 -16.36
C LYS A 228 21.93 22.89 -16.25
N TYR A 229 23.08 23.54 -16.06
CA TYR A 229 24.30 22.84 -15.64
C TYR A 229 24.10 22.22 -14.25
N HIS A 230 24.38 20.93 -14.12
CA HIS A 230 24.41 20.22 -12.83
C HIS A 230 25.83 19.71 -12.56
N ASN A 231 26.32 19.90 -11.33
CA ASN A 231 27.67 19.49 -10.92
C ASN A 231 27.85 17.96 -10.76
N MET A 232 26.86 17.16 -11.18
CA MET A 232 26.95 15.70 -11.17
C MET A 232 28.17 15.18 -11.94
N TYR A 233 28.60 15.91 -12.97
CA TYR A 233 29.80 15.65 -13.74
C TYR A 233 31.06 15.55 -12.86
N GLU A 234 31.35 16.55 -12.02
CA GLU A 234 32.59 16.59 -11.23
C GLU A 234 32.61 15.45 -10.20
N ASP A 235 31.48 15.21 -9.54
CA ASP A 235 31.33 14.13 -8.57
C ASP A 235 31.48 12.75 -9.22
N LYS A 236 30.99 12.59 -10.45
CA LYS A 236 31.09 11.34 -11.22
C LYS A 236 32.52 11.13 -11.74
N ALA A 237 33.16 12.17 -12.27
CA ALA A 237 34.57 12.13 -12.67
C ALA A 237 35.49 11.74 -11.50
N LYS A 238 35.25 12.33 -10.32
CA LYS A 238 35.98 11.99 -9.08
C LYS A 238 35.78 10.52 -8.67
N ARG A 239 34.54 10.01 -8.73
CA ARG A 239 34.22 8.60 -8.43
C ARG A 239 34.88 7.62 -9.40
N LEU A 240 35.01 8.02 -10.66
CA LEU A 240 35.63 7.23 -11.72
C LEU A 240 37.16 7.40 -11.80
N GLY A 241 37.75 8.25 -10.95
CA GLY A 241 39.20 8.53 -10.98
C GLY A 241 39.66 9.26 -12.24
N LEU A 242 38.76 10.01 -12.91
CA LEU A 242 39.07 10.74 -14.13
C LEU A 242 39.63 12.14 -13.80
N GLU A 243 40.79 12.49 -14.37
CA GLU A 243 41.35 13.85 -14.26
C GLU A 243 40.60 14.80 -15.19
N ARG A 244 39.90 15.80 -14.62
CA ARG A 244 39.12 16.80 -15.33
C ARG A 244 39.22 18.18 -14.66
N PRO A 245 39.18 19.29 -15.43
CA PRO A 245 39.10 20.63 -14.85
C PRO A 245 37.82 20.81 -14.05
N ARG A 246 37.91 21.45 -12.88
CA ARG A 246 36.74 21.93 -12.13
C ARG A 246 36.16 23.17 -12.80
N LEU A 247 34.84 23.24 -12.87
CA LEU A 247 34.11 24.40 -13.36
C LEU A 247 33.65 25.31 -12.22
N ASP A 248 33.49 24.76 -11.00
CA ASP A 248 33.14 25.48 -9.77
C ASP A 248 31.86 26.36 -9.91
N ILE A 249 30.87 25.84 -10.64
CA ILE A 249 29.59 26.52 -10.90
C ILE A 249 28.54 26.09 -9.88
N SER A 250 27.92 27.05 -9.19
CA SER A 250 26.84 26.78 -8.23
C SER A 250 25.47 26.53 -8.92
N PRO A 251 24.54 25.80 -8.28
CA PRO A 251 23.18 25.64 -8.79
C PRO A 251 22.46 26.98 -9.05
N GLU A 252 22.70 27.99 -8.21
CA GLU A 252 22.13 29.33 -8.35
C GLU A 252 22.69 30.05 -9.59
N GLN A 253 24.00 29.97 -9.82
CA GLN A 253 24.64 30.51 -11.03
C GLN A 253 24.10 29.83 -12.30
N SER A 254 23.97 28.52 -12.26
CA SER A 254 23.41 27.71 -13.35
C SER A 254 21.96 28.12 -13.69
N ALA A 255 21.10 28.22 -12.67
CA ALA A 255 19.72 28.64 -12.84
C ALA A 255 19.62 30.09 -13.38
N ALA A 256 20.43 31.01 -12.86
CA ALA A 256 20.45 32.40 -13.31
C ALA A 256 20.90 32.53 -14.78
N ALA A 257 21.92 31.78 -15.20
CA ALA A 257 22.39 31.80 -16.59
C ALA A 257 21.37 31.21 -17.56
N ALA A 258 20.70 30.10 -17.18
CA ALA A 258 19.64 29.51 -18.00
C ALA A 258 18.46 30.48 -18.20
N LEU A 259 18.07 31.21 -17.14
CA LEU A 259 17.02 32.22 -17.20
C LEU A 259 17.42 33.41 -18.10
N ALA A 260 18.65 33.93 -17.93
CA ALA A 260 19.17 35.01 -18.77
C ALA A 260 19.28 34.59 -20.25
N ALA A 261 19.72 33.36 -20.53
CA ALA A 261 19.75 32.81 -21.88
C ALA A 261 18.34 32.72 -22.48
N ALA A 262 17.34 32.28 -21.72
CA ALA A 262 15.96 32.22 -22.16
C ALA A 262 15.43 33.60 -22.59
N GLU A 263 15.75 34.66 -21.84
CA GLU A 263 15.39 36.04 -22.21
C GLU A 263 16.07 36.50 -23.52
N VAL A 264 17.33 36.13 -23.74
CA VAL A 264 18.04 36.44 -25.00
C VAL A 264 17.42 35.70 -26.18
N PHE A 265 17.12 34.40 -26.03
CA PHE A 265 16.42 33.62 -27.06
C PHE A 265 15.04 34.21 -27.39
N ALA A 266 14.27 34.61 -26.37
CA ALA A 266 12.96 35.24 -26.54
C ALA A 266 13.06 36.56 -27.32
N ARG A 267 14.04 37.43 -27.01
CA ARG A 267 14.33 38.64 -27.80
C ARG A 267 14.71 38.33 -29.23
N CYS A 268 15.38 37.19 -29.44
CA CYS A 268 15.68 36.69 -30.77
C CYS A 268 14.49 35.97 -31.43
N GLY A 269 13.30 35.89 -30.85
CA GLY A 269 12.16 35.19 -31.45
C GLY A 269 12.34 33.67 -31.55
N ILE A 270 13.10 33.09 -30.62
CA ILE A 270 13.16 31.65 -30.35
C ILE A 270 12.46 31.42 -29.00
N GLU A 271 11.48 30.53 -28.96
CA GLU A 271 10.87 30.07 -27.73
C GLU A 271 11.86 29.18 -26.96
N ALA A 272 12.42 29.70 -25.87
CA ALA A 272 13.19 28.91 -24.93
C ALA A 272 12.24 28.30 -23.89
N VAL A 273 12.17 26.97 -23.85
CA VAL A 273 11.45 26.25 -22.80
C VAL A 273 12.44 25.73 -21.77
N ASP A 274 12.16 25.98 -20.49
CA ASP A 274 12.84 25.25 -19.41
C ASP A 274 12.48 23.77 -19.57
N GLY A 275 13.46 22.88 -19.44
CA GLY A 275 13.25 21.43 -19.49
C GLY A 275 12.27 20.91 -18.43
N ASP A 276 11.95 21.73 -17.43
CA ASP A 276 10.82 21.55 -16.51
C ASP A 276 9.71 22.57 -16.83
N PRO A 277 8.65 22.21 -17.58
CA PRO A 277 7.51 23.09 -17.74
C PRO A 277 6.84 23.31 -16.38
N ASP A 278 6.90 24.54 -15.87
CA ASP A 278 6.23 24.98 -14.65
C ASP A 278 4.71 25.08 -14.90
N THR A 279 4.06 23.92 -15.02
CA THR A 279 2.61 23.78 -14.90
C THR A 279 2.33 23.30 -13.49
N THR A 280 2.09 24.24 -12.57
CA THR A 280 1.76 23.93 -11.18
C THR A 280 0.50 23.08 -11.12
N ILE A 281 0.64 21.85 -10.61
CA ILE A 281 -0.49 20.96 -10.30
C ILE A 281 -1.24 21.60 -9.14
N LYS A 282 -2.53 21.88 -9.34
CA LYS A 282 -3.35 22.56 -8.32
C LYS A 282 -3.95 21.53 -7.37
N PRO A 283 -3.84 21.74 -6.05
CA PRO A 283 -4.63 20.99 -5.08
C PRO A 283 -6.14 21.25 -5.24
N ALA A 284 -6.95 20.35 -4.72
CA ALA A 284 -8.38 20.50 -4.54
C ALA A 284 -8.70 21.70 -3.63
N GLU A 285 -9.71 22.45 -4.02
CA GLU A 285 -10.27 23.52 -3.20
C GLU A 285 -11.36 22.96 -2.27
N PHE A 286 -11.39 23.47 -1.03
CA PHE A 286 -12.35 23.11 0.01
C PHE A 286 -12.96 24.37 0.62
N THR A 287 -14.20 24.27 1.08
CA THR A 287 -14.88 25.39 1.76
C THR A 287 -14.17 25.74 3.07
N GLN A 288 -14.35 26.99 3.52
CA GLN A 288 -13.81 27.45 4.79
C GLN A 288 -14.28 26.58 5.98
N ARG A 289 -15.54 26.13 5.97
CA ARG A 289 -16.12 25.25 7.00
C ARG A 289 -15.39 23.90 7.08
N VAL A 290 -15.09 23.28 5.94
CA VAL A 290 -14.33 22.00 5.88
C VAL A 290 -12.96 22.19 6.52
N MET A 291 -12.26 23.27 6.16
CA MET A 291 -10.91 23.56 6.69
C MET A 291 -10.92 23.84 8.19
N GLU A 292 -11.90 24.59 8.70
CA GLU A 292 -12.07 24.85 10.13
C GLU A 292 -12.34 23.58 10.93
N ILE A 293 -13.20 22.69 10.41
CA ILE A 293 -13.50 21.41 11.07
C ILE A 293 -12.28 20.49 11.06
N ARG A 294 -11.54 20.41 9.95
CA ARG A 294 -10.28 19.66 9.87
C ARG A 294 -9.28 20.17 10.91
N ASN A 295 -9.06 21.48 10.97
CA ASN A 295 -8.13 22.08 11.92
C ASN A 295 -8.53 21.78 13.37
N ALA A 296 -9.83 21.88 13.68
CA ALA A 296 -10.30 21.58 15.03
C ALA A 296 -10.19 20.09 15.41
N ILE A 297 -10.23 19.15 14.45
CA ILE A 297 -9.90 17.72 14.67
C ILE A 297 -8.39 17.54 14.88
N HIS A 298 -7.57 18.22 14.08
CA HIS A 298 -6.10 18.17 14.16
C HIS A 298 -5.56 18.74 15.47
N GLU A 299 -6.21 19.79 15.99
CA GLU A 299 -5.84 20.46 17.23
C GLU A 299 -6.43 19.77 18.48
N SER A 300 -7.40 18.87 18.29
CA SER A 300 -7.99 18.10 19.39
C SER A 300 -6.99 17.10 19.99
N ASP A 301 -6.99 17.01 21.31
CA ASP A 301 -6.25 15.96 22.01
C ASP A 301 -6.75 14.57 21.61
N ARG A 302 -5.82 13.61 21.50
CA ARG A 302 -6.16 12.20 21.43
C ARG A 302 -6.57 11.71 22.81
N THR A 303 -7.78 11.15 22.95
CA THR A 303 -8.35 10.75 24.25
C THR A 303 -8.75 9.28 24.29
N LEU A 304 -8.67 8.65 25.47
CA LEU A 304 -9.36 7.39 25.73
C LEU A 304 -10.69 7.71 26.44
N CYS A 305 -11.81 7.45 25.77
CA CYS A 305 -13.13 7.74 26.29
C CYS A 305 -13.76 6.51 26.97
N LEU A 306 -14.15 6.64 28.23
CA LEU A 306 -14.81 5.56 28.98
C LEU A 306 -16.35 5.68 29.04
N ASP A 307 -16.97 6.62 28.32
CA ASP A 307 -18.42 6.87 28.42
C ASP A 307 -19.24 5.62 28.08
N VAL A 308 -18.99 5.06 26.88
CA VAL A 308 -19.64 3.83 26.41
C VAL A 308 -19.33 2.66 27.35
N ALA A 309 -18.06 2.41 27.69
CA ALA A 309 -17.66 1.31 28.57
C ALA A 309 -18.32 1.37 29.96
N LYS A 310 -18.51 2.57 30.51
CA LYS A 310 -19.25 2.80 31.77
C LYS A 310 -20.72 2.43 31.62
N LEU A 311 -21.36 2.85 30.53
CA LEU A 311 -22.77 2.55 30.27
C LEU A 311 -23.01 1.05 30.08
N LYS A 312 -22.17 0.39 29.26
CA LYS A 312 -22.19 -1.07 29.07
C LYS A 312 -22.02 -1.78 30.41
N THR A 313 -21.02 -1.43 31.21
CA THR A 313 -20.78 -2.03 32.53
C THR A 313 -21.96 -1.82 33.50
N LYS A 314 -22.55 -0.62 33.53
CA LYS A 314 -23.73 -0.33 34.37
C LYS A 314 -24.94 -1.17 33.96
N PHE A 315 -25.19 -1.31 32.66
CA PHE A 315 -26.26 -2.12 32.12
C PHE A 315 -26.13 -3.58 32.59
N TYR A 316 -24.98 -4.22 32.37
CA TYR A 316 -24.78 -5.62 32.75
C TYR A 316 -24.77 -5.84 34.27
N LYS A 317 -24.26 -4.88 35.06
CA LYS A 317 -24.34 -4.96 36.52
C LYS A 317 -25.78 -4.91 37.02
N LYS A 318 -26.64 -4.11 36.38
CA LYS A 318 -28.05 -3.97 36.75
C LYS A 318 -28.89 -5.15 36.28
N ASN A 319 -28.70 -5.62 35.05
CA ASN A 319 -29.60 -6.56 34.39
C ASN A 319 -29.10 -8.02 34.39
N GLY A 320 -27.83 -8.28 34.76
CA GLY A 320 -27.27 -9.63 34.78
C GLY A 320 -26.95 -10.17 33.37
N PHE A 321 -27.04 -11.49 33.18
CA PHE A 321 -26.80 -12.20 31.91
C PHE A 321 -27.83 -13.31 31.65
N GLN A 322 -29.07 -13.14 32.12
CA GLN A 322 -30.12 -14.17 32.02
C GLN A 322 -30.89 -14.08 30.70
N ASP A 323 -31.00 -12.89 30.11
CA ASP A 323 -31.64 -12.69 28.81
C ASP A 323 -30.89 -13.47 27.71
N PRO A 324 -31.62 -14.00 26.70
CA PRO A 324 -31.00 -14.58 25.51
C PRO A 324 -30.00 -13.62 24.87
N VAL A 325 -28.91 -14.16 24.31
CA VAL A 325 -27.75 -13.35 23.93
C VAL A 325 -28.10 -12.23 22.94
N HIS A 326 -28.89 -12.50 21.91
CA HIS A 326 -29.29 -11.49 20.91
C HIS A 326 -30.08 -10.34 21.56
N ILE A 327 -31.12 -10.66 22.32
CA ILE A 327 -31.94 -9.69 23.05
C ILE A 327 -31.08 -8.90 24.04
N HIS A 328 -30.21 -9.58 24.77
CA HIS A 328 -29.38 -8.98 25.80
C HIS A 328 -28.38 -7.97 25.22
N ARG A 329 -27.74 -8.32 24.09
CA ARG A 329 -26.81 -7.45 23.35
C ARG A 329 -27.52 -6.25 22.75
N ALA A 330 -28.73 -6.44 22.23
CA ALA A 330 -29.57 -5.37 21.68
C ALA A 330 -30.08 -4.40 22.75
N LYS A 331 -30.61 -4.90 23.87
CA LYS A 331 -31.02 -4.06 25.02
C LYS A 331 -29.85 -3.26 25.58
N ARG A 332 -28.64 -3.84 25.57
CA ARG A 332 -27.41 -3.14 25.96
C ARG A 332 -27.08 -2.01 25.00
N LEU A 333 -27.18 -2.23 23.69
CA LEU A 333 -26.99 -1.19 22.67
C LEU A 333 -28.03 -0.08 22.82
N ASP A 334 -29.31 -0.43 22.97
CA ASP A 334 -30.41 0.49 23.26
C ASP A 334 -30.12 1.39 24.47
N TYR A 335 -29.71 0.78 25.58
CA TYR A 335 -29.32 1.52 26.77
C TYR A 335 -28.16 2.48 26.49
N VAL A 336 -27.12 2.06 25.77
CA VAL A 336 -25.99 2.93 25.45
C VAL A 336 -26.41 4.09 24.55
N LEU A 337 -27.12 3.83 23.45
CA LEU A 337 -27.51 4.86 22.48
C LEU A 337 -28.50 5.87 23.07
N LYS A 338 -29.36 5.46 24.01
CA LYS A 338 -30.26 6.37 24.75
C LYS A 338 -29.55 7.23 25.80
N ASN A 339 -28.39 6.81 26.31
CA ASN A 339 -27.75 7.44 27.48
C ASN A 339 -26.36 8.04 27.22
N LYS A 340 -25.67 7.67 26.14
CA LYS A 340 -24.35 8.25 25.82
C LYS A 340 -24.43 9.75 25.64
N ALA A 341 -23.34 10.45 25.95
CA ALA A 341 -23.28 11.89 25.70
C ALA A 341 -23.45 12.18 24.20
N ILE A 342 -24.33 13.11 23.86
CA ILE A 342 -24.50 13.64 22.49
C ILE A 342 -24.02 15.09 22.42
N LYS A 343 -23.39 15.47 21.30
CA LYS A 343 -22.84 16.80 21.06
C LYS A 343 -23.01 17.18 19.59
N VAL A 344 -23.23 18.47 19.35
CA VAL A 344 -23.15 19.11 18.04
C VAL A 344 -22.01 20.12 18.13
N TYR A 345 -20.95 19.92 17.35
CA TYR A 345 -19.82 20.84 17.31
C TYR A 345 -20.11 22.03 16.38
N PRO A 346 -19.41 23.17 16.54
CA PRO A 346 -19.60 24.33 15.67
C PRO A 346 -19.37 24.00 14.19
N GLY A 347 -20.24 24.54 13.33
CA GLY A 347 -20.15 24.39 11.87
C GLY A 347 -20.67 23.07 11.29
N GLU A 348 -20.97 22.06 12.11
CA GLU A 348 -21.39 20.74 11.62
C GLU A 348 -22.69 20.78 10.82
N LEU A 349 -22.71 20.04 9.71
CA LEU A 349 -23.91 19.73 8.90
C LEU A 349 -24.36 18.27 9.04
N LEU A 350 -23.48 17.40 9.57
CA LEU A 350 -23.75 15.99 9.89
C LEU A 350 -23.48 15.77 11.38
N VAL A 351 -24.47 15.26 12.10
CA VAL A 351 -24.41 15.06 13.56
C VAL A 351 -24.27 13.61 13.95
N GLY A 352 -23.71 13.39 15.14
CA GLY A 352 -23.37 12.08 15.66
C GLY A 352 -21.93 12.07 16.14
N ASN A 353 -21.67 12.08 17.45
CA ASN A 353 -20.33 11.88 17.99
C ASN A 353 -20.09 10.41 18.38
N PHE A 354 -18.95 9.83 17.95
CA PHE A 354 -18.50 8.50 18.36
C PHE A 354 -18.27 8.42 19.88
N THR A 355 -17.51 9.37 20.42
CA THR A 355 -17.17 9.43 21.85
C THR A 355 -17.59 10.74 22.49
N ALA A 356 -17.57 10.84 23.82
CA ALA A 356 -17.86 12.10 24.50
C ALA A 356 -16.83 13.22 24.25
N ASN A 357 -15.70 12.91 23.60
CA ASN A 357 -14.67 13.87 23.18
C ASN A 357 -14.67 14.00 21.66
N ARG A 358 -14.14 15.10 21.11
CA ARG A 358 -14.11 15.31 19.66
C ARG A 358 -13.26 14.27 18.94
N VAL A 359 -12.05 14.01 19.44
CA VAL A 359 -11.21 12.91 18.95
C VAL A 359 -10.96 11.94 20.10
N GLY A 360 -11.43 10.70 19.97
CA GLY A 360 -11.28 9.73 21.03
C GLY A 360 -11.50 8.30 20.60
N GLY A 361 -10.73 7.40 21.21
CA GLY A 361 -10.94 5.96 21.07
C GLY A 361 -11.75 5.39 22.23
N GLN A 362 -12.46 4.30 21.96
CA GLN A 362 -13.28 3.60 22.94
C GLN A 362 -12.46 2.55 23.70
N LEU A 363 -12.81 2.31 24.96
CA LEU A 363 -12.37 1.09 25.64
C LEU A 363 -13.35 -0.04 25.30
N TRP A 364 -12.84 -1.15 24.77
CA TRP A 364 -13.62 -2.37 24.51
C TRP A 364 -13.52 -3.35 25.66
N GLU A 365 -14.22 -3.04 26.75
CA GLU A 365 -14.10 -3.74 28.02
C GLU A 365 -14.51 -5.21 27.97
N GLU A 366 -15.45 -5.56 27.09
CA GLU A 366 -15.97 -6.91 26.94
C GLU A 366 -15.01 -7.80 26.12
N GLN A 367 -14.09 -7.18 25.39
CA GLN A 367 -13.17 -7.86 24.48
C GLN A 367 -11.71 -7.73 24.97
N TYR A 368 -10.97 -6.75 24.44
CA TYR A 368 -9.56 -6.54 24.73
C TYR A 368 -9.30 -5.78 26.04
N GLY A 369 -10.31 -5.23 26.69
CA GLY A 369 -10.15 -4.28 27.79
C GLY A 369 -9.51 -4.84 29.07
N ALA A 370 -9.44 -6.16 29.25
CA ALA A 370 -8.65 -6.76 30.32
C ALA A 370 -7.15 -6.43 30.17
N LEU A 371 -6.65 -6.32 28.94
CA LEU A 371 -5.25 -6.02 28.62
C LEU A 371 -4.91 -4.55 28.88
N ALA A 372 -5.93 -3.68 28.96
CA ALA A 372 -5.78 -2.28 29.31
C ALA A 372 -5.21 -2.03 30.70
N VAL A 373 -5.24 -3.03 31.60
CA VAL A 373 -4.54 -3.01 32.89
C VAL A 373 -3.05 -2.68 32.72
N SER A 374 -2.44 -3.18 31.64
CA SER A 374 -1.00 -3.08 31.39
C SER A 374 -0.54 -1.69 30.94
N PHE A 375 -1.45 -0.86 30.39
CA PHE A 375 -1.08 0.42 29.77
C PHE A 375 -1.85 1.65 30.28
N ILE A 376 -3.08 1.51 30.81
CA ILE A 376 -3.91 2.67 31.23
C ILE A 376 -3.20 3.62 32.23
N HIS A 377 -2.41 3.08 33.15
CA HIS A 377 -1.66 3.88 34.13
C HIS A 377 -0.55 4.76 33.51
N LYS A 378 -0.05 4.39 32.32
CA LYS A 378 1.02 5.11 31.58
C LYS A 378 0.53 5.82 30.32
N LEU A 379 -0.75 5.69 29.97
CA LEU A 379 -1.32 6.13 28.70
C LEU A 379 -1.03 7.60 28.33
N ASN A 380 -0.98 8.50 29.32
CA ASN A 380 -0.69 9.93 29.11
C ASN A 380 0.79 10.27 28.90
N ARG A 381 1.68 9.28 28.99
CA ARG A 381 3.13 9.42 28.79
C ARG A 381 3.68 8.38 27.82
N GLN A 382 2.79 7.65 27.16
CA GLN A 382 3.13 6.61 26.20
C GLN A 382 3.74 7.22 24.94
N LYS A 383 4.62 6.45 24.28
CA LYS A 383 5.21 6.77 22.98
C LYS A 383 4.82 5.66 21.98
N PRO A 384 4.73 5.97 20.67
CA PRO A 384 4.93 7.29 20.04
C PRO A 384 3.77 8.26 20.27
N VAL A 385 2.55 7.76 20.45
CA VAL A 385 1.35 8.56 20.73
C VAL A 385 0.95 8.44 22.19
N SER A 386 0.58 9.57 22.79
CA SER A 386 0.01 9.63 24.14
C SER A 386 -1.48 9.94 24.10
N PHE A 387 -2.28 9.33 24.97
CA PHE A 387 -3.71 9.62 25.07
C PHE A 387 -4.04 10.23 26.43
N ARG A 388 -4.91 11.23 26.42
CA ARG A 388 -5.44 11.83 27.65
C ARG A 388 -6.54 10.94 28.24
N ILE A 389 -6.47 10.77 29.56
CA ILE A 389 -7.50 10.12 30.38
C ILE A 389 -7.46 10.72 31.79
N GLY A 390 -8.63 11.09 32.34
CA GLY A 390 -8.73 11.70 33.66
C GLY A 390 -8.50 10.70 34.81
N LEU A 391 -8.06 11.20 35.97
CA LEU A 391 -7.84 10.37 37.17
C LEU A 391 -9.11 9.61 37.60
N LYS A 392 -10.28 10.28 37.56
CA LYS A 392 -11.58 9.65 37.88
C LYS A 392 -11.86 8.45 36.99
N ASP A 393 -11.55 8.55 35.70
CA ASP A 393 -11.78 7.50 34.71
C ASP A 393 -10.82 6.33 34.90
N ARG A 394 -9.55 6.61 35.20
CA ARG A 394 -8.57 5.58 35.58
C ARG A 394 -9.03 4.77 36.79
N LEU A 395 -9.39 5.45 37.88
CA LEU A 395 -9.87 4.79 39.08
C LEU A 395 -11.15 3.99 38.79
N TYR A 396 -12.06 4.55 37.98
CA TYR A 396 -13.27 3.84 37.59
C TYR A 396 -12.98 2.55 36.84
N PHE A 397 -12.01 2.57 35.92
CA PHE A 397 -11.56 1.38 35.22
C PHE A 397 -11.08 0.29 36.20
N TYR A 398 -10.12 0.62 37.08
CA TYR A 398 -9.51 -0.35 37.99
C TYR A 398 -10.49 -0.91 39.02
N PHE A 399 -11.39 -0.09 39.56
CA PHE A 399 -12.30 -0.52 40.63
C PHE A 399 -13.64 -1.08 40.15
N PHE A 400 -14.11 -0.70 38.95
CA PHE A 400 -15.47 -1.07 38.51
C PHE A 400 -15.55 -1.81 37.18
N ILE A 401 -14.71 -1.48 36.19
CA ILE A 401 -14.74 -2.11 34.85
C ILE A 401 -13.92 -3.39 34.87
N LEU A 402 -12.61 -3.30 35.15
CA LEU A 402 -11.68 -4.43 35.13
C LEU A 402 -12.15 -5.64 35.96
N PRO A 403 -12.49 -5.51 37.26
CA PRO A 403 -12.90 -6.67 38.06
C PRO A 403 -14.20 -7.30 37.58
N PHE A 404 -15.08 -6.52 36.95
CA PHE A 404 -16.34 -7.04 36.42
C PHE A 404 -16.12 -7.87 35.16
N TRP A 405 -15.25 -7.41 34.26
CA TRP A 405 -15.04 -7.98 32.93
C TRP A 405 -13.96 -9.06 32.84
N VAL A 406 -13.02 -9.12 33.78
CA VAL A 406 -11.88 -10.07 33.70
C VAL A 406 -12.29 -11.54 33.49
N LYS A 407 -13.43 -11.98 34.04
CA LYS A 407 -13.99 -13.33 33.82
C LYS A 407 -15.11 -13.40 32.77
N LYS A 408 -15.70 -12.25 32.40
CA LYS A 408 -16.91 -12.19 31.56
C LYS A 408 -16.62 -11.75 30.13
N GLY A 409 -15.49 -11.11 29.87
CA GLY A 409 -15.05 -10.75 28.53
C GLY A 409 -14.45 -11.94 27.77
N ILE A 410 -14.17 -11.75 26.49
CA ILE A 410 -13.61 -12.77 25.59
C ILE A 410 -12.38 -13.44 26.23
N PHE A 411 -11.46 -12.61 26.71
CA PHE A 411 -10.20 -13.06 27.29
C PHE A 411 -10.37 -14.09 28.42
N GLY A 412 -11.27 -13.81 29.37
CA GLY A 412 -11.54 -14.71 30.50
C GLY A 412 -12.34 -15.96 30.11
N ARG A 413 -13.20 -15.86 29.09
CA ARG A 413 -14.00 -16.98 28.59
C ARG A 413 -13.16 -17.98 27.78
N VAL A 414 -12.28 -17.49 26.91
CA VAL A 414 -11.35 -18.32 26.15
C VAL A 414 -10.30 -18.94 27.09
N ASN A 415 -9.73 -18.13 27.99
CA ASN A 415 -8.67 -18.56 28.90
C ASN A 415 -9.19 -18.94 30.29
N SER A 416 -10.13 -19.89 30.34
CA SER A 416 -10.81 -20.32 31.58
C SER A 416 -9.90 -20.96 32.63
N LYS A 417 -8.74 -21.49 32.22
CA LYS A 417 -7.72 -22.08 33.11
C LYS A 417 -6.46 -21.21 33.11
N PHE A 418 -5.85 -21.07 34.29
CA PHE A 418 -4.61 -20.30 34.44
C PHE A 418 -3.46 -20.80 33.56
N SER A 419 -3.38 -22.11 33.29
CA SER A 419 -2.36 -22.65 32.38
C SER A 419 -2.52 -22.16 30.94
N ILE A 420 -3.76 -22.11 30.44
CA ILE A 420 -4.08 -21.66 29.07
C ILE A 420 -3.79 -20.16 28.95
N LEU A 421 -4.14 -19.40 30.00
CA LEU A 421 -3.79 -17.99 30.09
C LEU A 421 -2.27 -17.77 30.00
N LEU A 422 -1.47 -18.56 30.75
CA LEU A 422 0.00 -18.46 30.68
C LEU A 422 0.54 -18.83 29.28
N ASP A 423 -0.05 -19.82 28.61
CA ASP A 423 0.34 -20.21 27.26
C ASP A 423 0.10 -19.07 26.26
N MET A 424 -1.09 -18.45 26.33
CA MET A 424 -1.45 -17.31 25.51
C MET A 424 -0.51 -16.13 25.79
N VAL A 425 -0.29 -15.77 27.07
CA VAL A 425 0.61 -14.66 27.44
C VAL A 425 2.03 -14.90 26.92
N ALA A 426 2.54 -16.14 26.99
CA ALA A 426 3.85 -16.47 26.44
C ALA A 426 3.89 -16.32 24.91
N ARG A 427 2.87 -16.78 24.18
CA ARG A 427 2.78 -16.61 22.72
C ARG A 427 2.71 -15.12 22.33
N THR A 428 1.81 -14.38 22.96
CA THR A 428 1.64 -12.93 22.75
C THR A 428 2.87 -12.14 23.18
N SER A 429 3.67 -12.61 24.14
CA SER A 429 4.91 -11.92 24.50
C SER A 429 6.04 -12.15 23.47
N GLU A 430 6.05 -13.33 22.86
CA GLU A 430 7.05 -13.70 21.87
C GLU A 430 6.75 -13.20 20.46
N MET A 431 5.49 -13.19 20.00
CA MET A 431 5.07 -12.64 18.70
C MET A 431 6.09 -12.92 17.59
N ILE A 432 6.32 -14.20 17.29
CA ILE A 432 7.30 -14.61 16.29
C ILE A 432 6.73 -15.58 15.26
N ALA A 433 5.86 -16.51 15.69
CA ALA A 433 5.31 -17.57 14.83
C ALA A 433 3.94 -17.20 14.23
N GLY A 434 3.11 -16.46 14.98
CA GLY A 434 1.77 -16.06 14.56
C GLY A 434 1.05 -15.26 15.63
N PHE A 435 -0.12 -14.73 15.27
CA PHE A 435 -0.99 -13.96 16.17
C PHE A 435 -2.46 -14.13 15.78
N ASN A 436 -3.38 -14.05 16.76
CA ASN A 436 -4.83 -14.14 16.55
C ASN A 436 -5.48 -12.80 16.91
N ASN A 437 -5.99 -12.09 15.91
CA ASN A 437 -6.59 -10.76 16.07
C ASN A 437 -7.98 -10.81 16.71
N ASN A 438 -8.71 -11.92 16.55
CA ASN A 438 -10.10 -12.06 17.04
C ASN A 438 -10.27 -11.99 18.57
N PHE A 439 -9.18 -11.93 19.34
CA PHE A 439 -9.27 -11.53 20.75
C PHE A 439 -9.82 -10.10 20.91
N ALA A 440 -9.67 -9.23 19.91
CA ALA A 440 -10.30 -7.92 19.86
C ALA A 440 -11.76 -8.00 19.42
N ALA A 441 -12.06 -8.49 18.21
CA ALA A 441 -13.40 -8.81 17.72
C ALA A 441 -13.28 -9.45 16.32
N ILE A 442 -14.41 -9.81 15.69
CA ILE A 442 -14.43 -10.13 14.25
C ILE A 442 -14.44 -8.83 13.44
N ALA A 443 -15.47 -7.98 13.61
CA ALA A 443 -15.68 -6.77 12.80
C ALA A 443 -15.50 -7.06 11.28
N HIS A 444 -14.71 -6.27 10.54
CA HIS A 444 -14.27 -6.60 9.18
C HIS A 444 -15.40 -6.98 8.19
N PHE A 445 -16.37 -6.08 7.99
CA PHE A 445 -17.46 -6.27 7.05
C PHE A 445 -17.83 -4.97 6.33
N ILE A 446 -18.54 -5.10 5.21
CA ILE A 446 -19.13 -3.96 4.50
C ILE A 446 -20.55 -3.73 4.99
N VAL A 447 -20.85 -2.49 5.35
CA VAL A 447 -22.19 -2.08 5.76
C VAL A 447 -23.10 -2.01 4.53
N ASN A 448 -24.26 -2.67 4.58
CA ASN A 448 -25.26 -2.60 3.51
C ASN A 448 -26.09 -1.31 3.64
N PHE A 449 -25.50 -0.18 3.23
CA PHE A 449 -26.16 1.12 3.30
C PHE A 449 -27.35 1.22 2.34
N ASP A 450 -27.29 0.62 1.14
CA ASP A 450 -28.41 0.61 0.19
C ASP A 450 -29.70 0.15 0.88
N ARG A 451 -29.63 -0.97 1.60
CA ARG A 451 -30.76 -1.53 2.36
C ARG A 451 -31.30 -0.56 3.41
N MET A 452 -30.42 0.11 4.17
CA MET A 452 -30.86 1.08 5.18
C MET A 452 -31.50 2.32 4.54
N LEU A 453 -30.93 2.82 3.45
CA LEU A 453 -31.42 4.02 2.78
C LEU A 453 -32.76 3.78 2.05
N GLU A 454 -32.95 2.60 1.47
CA GLU A 454 -34.17 2.24 0.72
C GLU A 454 -35.37 1.90 1.63
N LEU A 455 -35.12 1.29 2.79
CA LEU A 455 -36.18 0.76 3.66
C LEU A 455 -36.38 1.59 4.94
N GLY A 456 -35.34 2.26 5.42
CA GLY A 456 -35.26 2.73 6.81
C GLY A 456 -35.34 1.56 7.81
N THR A 457 -35.25 1.88 9.10
CA THR A 457 -35.49 0.88 10.15
C THR A 457 -36.91 0.32 10.09
N THR A 458 -37.89 1.14 9.72
CA THR A 458 -39.31 0.71 9.62
C THR A 458 -39.49 -0.43 8.61
N GLY A 459 -38.92 -0.31 7.40
CA GLY A 459 -39.02 -1.35 6.39
C GLY A 459 -38.23 -2.61 6.76
N ILE A 460 -37.04 -2.45 7.34
CA ILE A 460 -36.24 -3.59 7.82
C ILE A 460 -36.96 -4.35 8.94
N ILE A 461 -37.57 -3.65 9.90
CA ILE A 461 -38.38 -4.27 10.96
C ILE A 461 -39.54 -5.06 10.36
N ALA A 462 -40.24 -4.51 9.37
CA ALA A 462 -41.33 -5.21 8.71
C ALA A 462 -40.87 -6.51 8.04
N GLU A 463 -39.71 -6.50 7.37
CA GLU A 463 -39.12 -7.72 6.78
C GLU A 463 -38.70 -8.75 7.85
N ILE A 464 -38.11 -8.31 8.96
CA ILE A 464 -37.71 -9.17 10.08
C ILE A 464 -38.94 -9.85 10.71
N GLU A 465 -40.00 -9.09 10.94
CA GLU A 465 -41.26 -9.60 11.49
C GLU A 465 -41.97 -10.55 10.52
N ALA A 466 -41.89 -10.28 9.21
CA ALA A 466 -42.38 -11.21 8.18
C ALA A 466 -41.58 -12.53 8.21
N ALA A 467 -40.24 -12.46 8.19
CA ALA A 467 -39.37 -13.64 8.26
C ALA A 467 -39.62 -14.46 9.54
N LYS A 468 -39.82 -13.80 10.69
CA LYS A 468 -40.18 -14.46 11.96
C LYS A 468 -41.48 -15.26 11.85
N ARG A 469 -42.48 -14.73 11.14
CA ARG A 469 -43.77 -15.43 10.90
C ARG A 469 -43.64 -16.56 9.88
N GLU A 470 -42.88 -16.36 8.82
CA GLU A 470 -42.68 -17.32 7.73
C GLU A 470 -41.80 -18.51 8.13
N HIS A 471 -40.90 -18.31 9.10
CA HIS A 471 -39.96 -19.32 9.58
C HIS A 471 -40.05 -19.54 11.09
N PRO A 472 -41.17 -20.11 11.62
CA PRO A 472 -41.39 -20.26 13.06
C PRO A 472 -40.42 -21.22 13.76
N GLY A 473 -39.64 -22.01 13.00
CA GLY A 473 -38.59 -22.89 13.52
C GLY A 473 -37.22 -22.21 13.71
N ASN A 474 -37.05 -20.97 13.22
CA ASN A 474 -35.84 -20.19 13.43
C ASN A 474 -35.80 -19.62 14.86
N ASN A 475 -34.65 -19.09 15.28
CA ASN A 475 -34.49 -18.53 16.62
C ASN A 475 -35.29 -17.21 16.78
N PRO A 476 -36.38 -17.17 17.58
CA PRO A 476 -37.17 -15.95 17.75
C PRO A 476 -36.39 -14.83 18.45
N ASP A 477 -35.41 -15.19 19.31
CA ASP A 477 -34.61 -14.22 20.06
C ASP A 477 -33.72 -13.39 19.15
N PHE A 478 -33.25 -13.96 18.03
CA PHE A 478 -32.49 -13.22 17.02
C PHE A 478 -33.34 -12.09 16.42
N TYR A 479 -34.55 -12.42 15.96
CA TYR A 479 -35.48 -11.44 15.37
C TYR A 479 -35.82 -10.34 16.37
N ASP A 480 -36.18 -10.71 17.61
CA ASP A 480 -36.52 -9.74 18.66
C ASP A 480 -35.33 -8.85 19.03
N GLY A 481 -34.12 -9.43 19.08
CA GLY A 481 -32.88 -8.66 19.27
C GLY A 481 -32.64 -7.66 18.14
N ALA A 482 -32.83 -8.06 16.88
CA ALA A 482 -32.63 -7.17 15.73
C ALA A 482 -33.63 -6.00 15.73
N VAL A 483 -34.92 -6.25 16.02
CA VAL A 483 -35.94 -5.18 16.15
C VAL A 483 -35.58 -4.20 17.25
N ILE A 484 -35.17 -4.68 18.44
CA ILE A 484 -34.73 -3.81 19.55
C ILE A 484 -33.56 -2.93 19.12
N ALA A 485 -32.60 -3.50 18.39
CA ALA A 485 -31.41 -2.77 17.94
C ALA A 485 -31.74 -1.69 16.89
N LEU A 486 -32.71 -1.94 16.01
CA LEU A 486 -33.19 -0.95 15.03
C LEU A 486 -33.94 0.20 15.72
N HIS A 487 -34.79 -0.08 16.72
CA HIS A 487 -35.40 0.97 17.53
C HIS A 487 -34.39 1.76 18.37
N ALA A 488 -33.30 1.13 18.81
CA ALA A 488 -32.20 1.83 19.48
C ALA A 488 -31.56 2.89 18.57
N LEU A 489 -31.42 2.58 17.28
CA LEU A 489 -30.90 3.50 16.28
C LEU A 489 -31.87 4.67 16.02
N GLU A 490 -33.18 4.41 15.93
CA GLU A 490 -34.21 5.46 15.86
C GLU A 490 -34.15 6.40 17.08
N ALA A 491 -34.05 5.83 18.28
CA ALA A 491 -33.95 6.60 19.52
C ALA A 491 -32.67 7.45 19.57
N PHE A 492 -31.58 7.01 18.95
CA PHE A 492 -30.36 7.79 18.86
C PHE A 492 -30.55 9.05 18.01
N ALA A 493 -31.15 8.91 16.82
CA ALA A 493 -31.42 10.03 15.92
C ALA A 493 -32.42 11.04 16.53
N GLU A 494 -33.48 10.55 17.17
CA GLU A 494 -34.47 11.37 17.86
C GLU A 494 -33.85 12.27 18.93
N ARG A 495 -32.84 11.78 19.66
CA ARG A 495 -32.13 12.61 20.65
C ARG A 495 -31.38 13.79 20.00
N TYR A 496 -30.85 13.61 18.80
CA TYR A 496 -30.22 14.71 18.06
C TYR A 496 -31.24 15.67 17.49
N ALA A 497 -32.37 15.19 16.96
CA ALA A 497 -33.45 16.05 16.50
C ALA A 497 -33.89 17.03 17.61
N VAL A 498 -34.15 16.51 18.81
CA VAL A 498 -34.51 17.32 19.98
C VAL A 498 -33.41 18.31 20.38
N LEU A 499 -32.14 17.89 20.35
CA LEU A 499 -31.01 18.78 20.67
C LEU A 499 -30.88 19.91 19.63
N LEU A 500 -31.02 19.57 18.35
CA LEU A 500 -30.93 20.53 17.23
C LEU A 500 -32.08 21.53 17.26
N GLU A 501 -33.31 21.11 17.56
CA GLU A 501 -34.46 22.01 17.77
C GLU A 501 -34.18 23.00 18.90
N GLN A 502 -33.64 22.53 20.03
CA GLN A 502 -33.27 23.39 21.16
C GLN A 502 -32.14 24.37 20.81
N MET A 503 -31.17 23.94 20.01
CA MET A 503 -30.08 24.79 19.53
C MET A 503 -30.59 25.84 18.53
N SER A 504 -31.40 25.44 17.55
CA SER A 504 -32.01 26.33 16.55
C SER A 504 -32.85 27.43 17.21
N ALA A 505 -33.63 27.09 18.24
CA ALA A 505 -34.44 28.05 19.00
C ALA A 505 -33.61 29.11 19.75
N ARG A 506 -32.32 28.86 20.00
CA ARG A 506 -31.40 29.77 20.72
C ARG A 506 -30.36 30.42 19.81
N GLU A 507 -30.27 29.98 18.56
CA GLU A 507 -29.30 30.47 17.60
C GLU A 507 -29.68 31.89 17.14
N LYS A 508 -28.67 32.75 17.05
CA LYS A 508 -28.84 34.17 16.69
C LYS A 508 -28.48 34.44 15.24
N ASP A 509 -27.59 33.64 14.66
CA ASP A 509 -27.29 33.74 13.24
C ASP A 509 -28.40 33.07 12.41
N PRO A 510 -29.15 33.81 11.56
CA PRO A 510 -30.24 33.25 10.77
C PRO A 510 -29.82 32.10 9.84
N ALA A 511 -28.60 32.14 9.30
CA ALA A 511 -28.10 31.09 8.43
C ALA A 511 -27.89 29.80 9.23
N ARG A 512 -27.16 29.87 10.35
CA ARG A 512 -26.96 28.72 11.23
C ARG A 512 -28.27 28.22 11.85
N GLN A 513 -29.20 29.12 12.20
CA GLN A 513 -30.51 28.74 12.72
C GLN A 513 -31.27 27.86 11.73
N LYS A 514 -31.28 28.25 10.44
CA LYS A 514 -31.88 27.47 9.36
C LYS A 514 -31.19 26.12 9.20
N GLU A 515 -29.85 26.09 9.19
CA GLU A 515 -29.10 24.82 9.13
C GLU A 515 -29.50 23.87 10.27
N LEU A 516 -29.55 24.36 11.51
CA LEU A 516 -29.93 23.55 12.67
C LEU A 516 -31.38 23.04 12.58
N ALA A 517 -32.30 23.85 12.07
CA ALA A 517 -33.70 23.46 11.86
C ALA A 517 -33.81 22.38 10.76
N ASP A 518 -33.14 22.57 9.64
CA ASP A 518 -33.09 21.61 8.53
C ASP A 518 -32.47 20.28 9.01
N MET A 519 -31.37 20.34 9.76
CA MET A 519 -30.74 19.14 10.35
C MET A 519 -31.68 18.43 11.33
N ALA A 520 -32.47 19.17 12.13
CA ALA A 520 -33.44 18.56 13.02
C ALA A 520 -34.52 17.78 12.25
N GLU A 521 -35.06 18.37 11.17
CA GLU A 521 -36.03 17.71 10.29
C GLU A 521 -35.46 16.44 9.66
N VAL A 522 -34.22 16.49 9.19
CA VAL A 522 -33.49 15.31 8.69
C VAL A 522 -33.40 14.23 9.77
N CYS A 523 -32.96 14.56 10.99
CA CYS A 523 -32.82 13.61 12.10
C CYS A 523 -34.17 13.05 12.62
N ARG A 524 -35.28 13.77 12.41
CA ARG A 524 -36.65 13.25 12.68
C ARG A 524 -37.05 12.18 11.68
N HIS A 525 -36.58 12.29 10.44
CA HIS A 525 -36.97 11.41 9.35
C HIS A 525 -36.07 10.18 9.24
N VAL A 526 -34.75 10.36 9.14
CA VAL A 526 -33.78 9.26 9.06
C VAL A 526 -33.16 8.96 10.43
N PRO A 527 -32.88 7.69 10.75
CA PRO A 527 -32.93 6.50 9.89
C PRO A 527 -34.28 5.75 9.92
N LYS A 528 -35.32 6.31 10.55
CA LYS A 528 -36.61 5.64 10.72
C LYS A 528 -37.26 5.27 9.38
N ASN A 529 -37.21 6.21 8.45
CA ASN A 529 -37.84 6.12 7.13
C ASN A 529 -36.78 6.06 6.03
N PRO A 530 -37.16 5.62 4.80
CA PRO A 530 -36.30 5.71 3.63
C PRO A 530 -35.79 7.13 3.38
N ALA A 531 -34.53 7.27 2.97
CA ALA A 531 -33.93 8.57 2.66
C ALA A 531 -34.58 9.19 1.41
N ARG A 532 -34.95 10.46 1.50
CA ARG A 532 -35.61 11.22 0.43
C ARG A 532 -34.68 12.18 -0.29
N THR A 533 -33.54 12.51 0.30
CA THR A 533 -32.56 13.48 -0.21
C THR A 533 -31.14 12.97 0.01
N PHE A 534 -30.16 13.56 -0.67
CA PHE A 534 -28.74 13.29 -0.45
C PHE A 534 -28.31 13.65 0.99
N ARG A 535 -28.85 14.75 1.54
CA ARG A 535 -28.59 15.17 2.93
C ARG A 535 -29.10 14.15 3.94
N GLU A 536 -30.31 13.62 3.73
CA GLU A 536 -30.86 12.54 4.53
C GLU A 536 -30.05 11.25 4.41
N ALA A 537 -29.61 10.90 3.20
CA ALA A 537 -28.80 9.70 3.00
C ALA A 537 -27.48 9.78 3.78
N MET A 538 -26.77 10.90 3.69
CA MET A 538 -25.52 11.14 4.42
C MET A 538 -25.70 11.10 5.94
N GLN A 539 -26.76 11.71 6.46
CA GLN A 539 -27.04 11.70 7.90
C GLN A 539 -27.47 10.31 8.40
N CYS A 540 -28.23 9.56 7.60
CA CYS A 540 -28.60 8.17 7.89
C CYS A 540 -27.36 7.27 8.01
N ILE A 541 -26.46 7.34 7.02
CA ILE A 541 -25.18 6.62 7.02
C ILE A 541 -24.36 6.99 8.25
N THR A 542 -24.29 8.28 8.59
CA THR A 542 -23.55 8.76 9.78
C THR A 542 -24.07 8.12 11.07
N PHE A 543 -25.39 8.09 11.30
CA PHE A 543 -25.96 7.46 12.49
C PHE A 543 -25.74 5.96 12.53
N LEU A 544 -25.97 5.27 11.40
CA LEU A 544 -25.80 3.83 11.32
C LEU A 544 -24.34 3.44 11.58
N GLN A 545 -23.38 4.11 10.95
CA GLN A 545 -21.97 3.83 11.14
C GLN A 545 -21.55 3.94 12.61
N ILE A 546 -21.93 5.04 13.27
CA ILE A 546 -21.61 5.26 14.69
C ILE A 546 -22.22 4.17 15.58
N ALA A 547 -23.48 3.80 15.32
CA ALA A 547 -24.15 2.74 16.10
C ALA A 547 -23.48 1.38 15.91
N LEU A 548 -23.08 1.04 14.68
CA LEU A 548 -22.33 -0.19 14.38
C LEU A 548 -20.98 -0.21 15.08
N CYS A 549 -20.22 0.89 15.03
CA CYS A 549 -18.95 1.06 15.74
C CYS A 549 -19.08 1.11 17.28
N ILE A 550 -20.30 1.12 17.83
CA ILE A 550 -20.57 0.99 19.28
C ILE A 550 -20.99 -0.45 19.61
N GLU A 551 -21.77 -1.08 18.73
CA GLU A 551 -22.19 -2.48 18.85
C GLU A 551 -21.01 -3.44 18.69
N ALA A 552 -20.31 -3.29 17.57
CA ALA A 552 -19.15 -4.03 17.11
C ALA A 552 -17.90 -3.15 17.17
N TYR A 553 -16.73 -3.80 17.31
CA TYR A 553 -15.43 -3.13 17.31
C TYR A 553 -15.27 -2.27 16.05
N GLU A 554 -14.86 -1.02 16.19
CA GLU A 554 -14.88 0.01 15.15
C GLU A 554 -13.85 -0.19 14.02
N ASN A 555 -12.99 -1.19 14.15
CA ASN A 555 -11.98 -1.52 13.16
C ASN A 555 -12.59 -2.18 11.91
N ALA A 556 -12.26 -1.65 10.73
CA ALA A 556 -12.64 -2.20 9.42
C ALA A 556 -14.15 -2.41 9.19
N VAL A 557 -15.02 -1.67 9.90
CA VAL A 557 -16.45 -1.54 9.54
C VAL A 557 -16.54 -0.62 8.32
N SER A 558 -16.55 -1.22 7.13
CA SER A 558 -16.21 -0.53 5.88
C SER A 558 -17.45 -0.06 5.10
N PHE A 559 -17.31 1.00 4.31
CA PHE A 559 -18.44 1.73 3.72
C PHE A 559 -18.98 1.12 2.42
N GLY A 560 -18.26 0.19 1.81
CA GLY A 560 -18.60 -0.32 0.49
C GLY A 560 -18.34 0.71 -0.62
N ARG A 561 -19.12 0.65 -1.70
CA ARG A 561 -19.02 1.53 -2.88
C ARG A 561 -19.82 2.81 -2.69
N LEU A 562 -19.35 3.70 -1.82
CA LEU A 562 -20.13 4.85 -1.37
C LEU A 562 -20.51 5.80 -2.52
N ASP A 563 -19.66 5.91 -3.54
CA ASP A 563 -19.93 6.67 -4.77
C ASP A 563 -21.10 6.11 -5.57
N GLN A 564 -21.41 4.82 -5.46
CA GLN A 564 -22.55 4.19 -6.13
C GLN A 564 -23.80 4.21 -5.24
N VAL A 565 -23.64 3.95 -3.93
CA VAL A 565 -24.73 3.95 -2.94
C VAL A 565 -25.43 5.31 -2.91
N LEU A 566 -24.67 6.40 -2.95
CA LEU A 566 -25.20 7.76 -2.81
C LEU A 566 -25.62 8.41 -4.14
N TYR A 567 -25.13 7.90 -5.27
CA TYR A 567 -25.33 8.56 -6.57
C TYR A 567 -26.79 8.78 -6.97
N PRO A 568 -27.72 7.83 -6.73
CA PRO A 568 -29.13 8.05 -7.04
C PRO A 568 -29.73 9.26 -6.30
N TYR A 569 -29.35 9.46 -5.04
CA TYR A 569 -29.82 10.57 -4.21
C TYR A 569 -29.19 11.90 -4.66
N TYR A 570 -27.87 11.89 -4.90
CA TYR A 570 -27.16 13.08 -5.40
C TYR A 570 -27.70 13.53 -6.76
N LYS A 571 -27.80 12.61 -7.72
CA LYS A 571 -28.19 12.94 -9.09
C LYS A 571 -29.60 13.51 -9.15
N ARG A 572 -30.54 12.90 -8.43
CA ARG A 572 -31.92 13.39 -8.33
C ARG A 572 -31.98 14.79 -7.73
N ASP A 573 -31.26 15.02 -6.64
CA ASP A 573 -31.28 16.31 -5.94
C ASP A 573 -30.58 17.41 -6.76
N LEU A 574 -29.49 17.07 -7.47
CA LEU A 574 -28.81 17.96 -8.41
C LEU A 574 -29.74 18.37 -9.55
N ASP A 575 -30.43 17.40 -10.18
CA ASP A 575 -31.35 17.65 -11.28
C ASP A 575 -32.58 18.46 -10.85
N ALA A 576 -33.00 18.31 -9.59
CA ALA A 576 -34.09 19.08 -8.99
C ALA A 576 -33.65 20.46 -8.47
N GLY A 577 -32.36 20.81 -8.54
CA GLY A 577 -31.80 22.07 -8.01
C GLY A 577 -31.85 22.17 -6.48
N LEU A 578 -31.92 21.05 -5.77
CA LEU A 578 -31.95 20.98 -4.30
C LEU A 578 -30.55 20.99 -3.69
N ILE A 579 -29.53 20.66 -4.48
CA ILE A 579 -28.12 20.68 -4.08
C ILE A 579 -27.24 21.03 -5.28
N THR A 580 -26.14 21.72 -5.02
CA THR A 580 -25.07 21.97 -6.00
C THR A 580 -23.93 20.97 -5.88
N TYR A 581 -23.03 20.92 -6.87
CA TYR A 581 -21.81 20.10 -6.79
C TYR A 581 -20.97 20.47 -5.55
N ASP A 582 -20.77 21.76 -5.30
CA ASP A 582 -19.93 22.23 -4.20
C ASP A 582 -20.54 21.93 -2.82
N GLU A 583 -21.86 22.06 -2.67
CA GLU A 583 -22.56 21.68 -1.44
C GLU A 583 -22.50 20.16 -1.18
N ALA A 584 -22.61 19.35 -2.24
CA ALA A 584 -22.49 17.89 -2.12
C ALA A 584 -21.05 17.47 -1.77
N LYS A 585 -20.05 18.10 -2.40
CA LYS A 585 -18.63 17.90 -2.10
C LYS A 585 -18.32 18.31 -0.65
N GLU A 586 -18.81 19.47 -0.20
CA GLU A 586 -18.68 19.89 1.21
C GLU A 586 -19.24 18.82 2.16
N LEU A 587 -20.43 18.29 1.89
CA LEU A 587 -21.06 17.30 2.76
C LEU A 587 -20.28 15.97 2.81
N ILE A 588 -19.73 15.51 1.69
CA ILE A 588 -18.83 14.35 1.64
C ILE A 588 -17.57 14.61 2.46
N CYS A 589 -16.92 15.76 2.26
CA CYS A 589 -15.73 16.12 3.02
C CYS A 589 -16.01 16.16 4.53
N LEU A 590 -17.15 16.71 4.95
CA LEU A 590 -17.55 16.74 6.36
C LEU A 590 -17.83 15.34 6.92
N PHE A 591 -18.39 14.43 6.12
CA PHE A 591 -18.57 13.03 6.52
C PHE A 591 -17.24 12.32 6.72
N ILE A 592 -16.30 12.50 5.80
CA ILE A 592 -14.96 11.92 5.91
C ILE A 592 -14.26 12.43 7.19
N LEU A 593 -14.29 13.74 7.42
CA LEU A 593 -13.75 14.33 8.64
C LEU A 593 -14.48 13.86 9.91
N LYS A 594 -15.79 13.58 9.83
CA LYS A 594 -16.55 13.01 10.95
C LYS A 594 -16.00 11.65 11.38
N MET A 595 -15.52 10.84 10.44
CA MET A 595 -14.93 9.53 10.77
C MET A 595 -13.60 9.66 11.51
N ASP A 596 -12.83 10.72 11.25
CA ASP A 596 -11.55 11.02 11.94
C ASP A 596 -11.71 11.40 13.43
N GLU A 597 -12.95 11.57 13.91
CA GLU A 597 -13.26 11.70 15.33
C GLU A 597 -13.05 10.39 16.11
N ALA A 598 -13.09 9.24 15.43
CA ALA A 598 -12.83 7.92 15.98
C ALA A 598 -11.37 7.51 15.71
N ILE A 599 -10.68 7.08 16.76
CA ILE A 599 -9.30 6.57 16.67
C ILE A 599 -9.15 5.26 17.44
N LEU A 600 -8.23 4.40 17.01
CA LEU A 600 -7.83 3.23 17.79
C LEU A 600 -6.86 3.62 18.91
N VAL A 601 -7.07 3.07 20.11
CA VAL A 601 -6.16 3.26 21.24
C VAL A 601 -5.11 2.16 21.25
N ASN A 602 -3.86 2.52 20.96
CA ASN A 602 -2.74 1.60 21.01
C ASN A 602 -2.19 1.43 22.46
N ASP A 603 -1.65 0.24 22.77
CA ASP A 603 -1.01 -0.05 24.07
C ASP A 603 0.49 0.35 24.11
N GLY A 604 1.08 0.69 22.95
CA GLY A 604 2.43 1.24 22.80
C GLY A 604 3.50 0.34 23.41
N ASP A 605 4.42 0.92 24.20
CA ASP A 605 5.48 0.19 24.93
C ASP A 605 4.95 -0.51 26.21
N SER A 606 3.87 -1.31 26.09
CA SER A 606 3.31 -2.10 27.19
C SER A 606 4.17 -3.33 27.53
N TYR A 607 3.82 -4.09 28.58
CA TYR A 607 4.48 -5.36 28.87
C TYR A 607 4.32 -6.37 27.72
N LEU A 608 3.14 -6.39 27.09
CA LEU A 608 2.79 -7.33 26.02
C LEU A 608 3.18 -6.81 24.64
N ASN A 609 3.30 -5.48 24.46
CA ASN A 609 3.60 -4.82 23.19
C ASN A 609 2.65 -5.25 22.05
N VAL A 610 1.35 -5.40 22.30
CA VAL A 610 0.43 -5.94 21.28
C VAL A 610 0.21 -4.96 20.15
N ALA A 611 -0.06 -3.69 20.46
CA ALA A 611 -0.30 -2.66 19.47
C ALA A 611 0.98 -2.21 18.74
N LYS A 612 2.14 -2.77 19.08
CA LYS A 612 3.31 -2.69 18.20
C LYS A 612 3.19 -3.55 16.94
N LEU A 613 2.17 -4.43 16.85
CA LEU A 613 1.74 -5.11 15.63
C LEU A 613 0.84 -4.23 14.73
N PHE A 614 0.39 -3.09 15.26
CA PHE A 614 -0.54 -2.18 14.60
C PHE A 614 -0.23 -0.76 15.08
N GLU A 615 0.91 -0.20 14.66
CA GLU A 615 1.33 1.18 14.99
C GLU A 615 0.49 2.20 14.18
N THR A 616 -0.83 2.15 14.39
CA THR A 616 -1.84 2.98 13.74
C THR A 616 -2.79 3.58 14.79
N LEU A 617 -3.34 4.75 14.47
CA LEU A 617 -4.51 5.32 15.13
C LEU A 617 -5.76 5.18 14.25
N SER A 618 -5.59 4.78 12.99
CA SER A 618 -6.69 4.60 12.06
C SER A 618 -7.60 3.47 12.52
N THR A 619 -8.89 3.62 12.27
CA THR A 619 -9.85 2.53 12.36
C THR A 619 -9.85 1.65 11.11
N ASP A 620 -9.12 2.04 10.06
CA ASP A 620 -9.02 1.34 8.77
C ASP A 620 -10.40 1.05 8.16
N GLN A 621 -11.32 2.02 8.19
CA GLN A 621 -12.66 1.85 7.61
C GLN A 621 -12.58 2.12 6.11
N ALA A 622 -12.58 1.08 5.29
CA ALA A 622 -12.38 1.20 3.85
C ALA A 622 -13.58 1.84 3.14
N LEU A 623 -13.32 2.78 2.23
CA LEU A 623 -14.31 3.44 1.38
C LEU A 623 -13.90 3.24 -0.08
N THR A 624 -14.70 2.46 -0.82
CA THR A 624 -14.43 2.12 -2.22
C THR A 624 -15.16 3.05 -3.19
N PHE A 625 -14.51 3.40 -4.30
CA PHE A 625 -15.11 4.15 -5.42
C PHE A 625 -14.46 3.79 -6.76
N GLY A 626 -15.07 4.21 -7.87
CA GLY A 626 -14.61 3.88 -9.22
C GLY A 626 -14.93 2.42 -9.61
N GLY A 627 -14.22 1.85 -10.59
CA GLY A 627 -14.44 0.48 -11.08
C GLY A 627 -15.60 0.35 -12.07
N VAL A 628 -16.19 -0.84 -12.16
CA VAL A 628 -17.33 -1.13 -13.05
C VAL A 628 -18.67 -1.30 -12.32
N ASP A 629 -19.79 -1.08 -12.99
CA ASP A 629 -21.13 -1.39 -12.50
C ASP A 629 -21.43 -2.91 -12.56
N LYS A 630 -22.61 -3.33 -12.10
CA LYS A 630 -23.03 -4.75 -12.14
C LYS A 630 -23.07 -5.32 -13.57
N GLN A 631 -23.21 -4.47 -14.59
CA GLN A 631 -23.22 -4.83 -16.01
C GLN A 631 -21.82 -4.86 -16.64
N GLY A 632 -20.80 -4.33 -15.96
CA GLY A 632 -19.41 -4.28 -16.43
C GLY A 632 -19.07 -3.01 -17.20
N ARG A 633 -19.89 -1.96 -17.11
CA ARG A 633 -19.59 -0.63 -17.68
C ARG A 633 -18.84 0.20 -16.64
N ASP A 634 -18.05 1.18 -17.07
CA ASP A 634 -17.40 2.11 -16.15
C ASP A 634 -18.43 2.78 -15.21
N ALA A 635 -18.09 2.86 -13.92
CA ALA A 635 -18.95 3.39 -12.88
C ALA A 635 -18.49 4.75 -12.34
N THR A 636 -17.49 5.39 -12.97
CA THR A 636 -17.00 6.71 -12.56
C THR A 636 -18.12 7.74 -12.69
N ASN A 637 -18.34 8.51 -11.63
CA ASN A 637 -19.35 9.56 -11.58
C ASN A 637 -18.88 10.79 -10.78
N ASP A 638 -19.72 11.81 -10.63
CA ASP A 638 -19.37 13.05 -9.93
C ASP A 638 -18.92 12.81 -8.48
N LEU A 639 -19.56 11.88 -7.76
CA LEU A 639 -19.18 11.53 -6.39
C LEU A 639 -17.82 10.82 -6.35
N THR A 640 -17.47 10.05 -7.38
CA THR A 640 -16.12 9.49 -7.52
C THR A 640 -15.07 10.60 -7.50
N TYR A 641 -15.27 11.68 -8.26
CA TYR A 641 -14.33 12.82 -8.28
C TYR A 641 -14.31 13.59 -6.96
N MET A 642 -15.47 13.78 -6.30
CA MET A 642 -15.54 14.39 -4.97
C MET A 642 -14.75 13.60 -3.92
N LEU A 643 -14.80 12.26 -3.98
CA LEU A 643 -14.05 11.38 -3.09
C LEU A 643 -12.55 11.40 -3.40
N VAL A 644 -12.15 11.47 -4.68
CA VAL A 644 -10.74 11.67 -5.05
C VAL A 644 -10.22 12.99 -4.50
N ASP A 645 -10.99 14.08 -4.58
CA ASP A 645 -10.63 15.35 -3.96
C ASP A 645 -10.55 15.23 -2.43
N ALA A 646 -11.50 14.54 -1.79
CA ALA A 646 -11.50 14.35 -0.34
C ALA A 646 -10.25 13.61 0.18
N CYS A 647 -9.55 12.83 -0.65
CA CYS A 647 -8.25 12.24 -0.30
C CYS A 647 -7.23 13.30 0.12
N GLU A 648 -7.25 14.50 -0.49
CA GLU A 648 -6.29 15.58 -0.15
C GLU A 648 -6.58 16.25 1.20
N LEU A 649 -7.71 15.93 1.86
CA LEU A 649 -7.89 16.24 3.28
C LEU A 649 -7.02 15.36 4.18
N GLN A 650 -6.43 14.30 3.62
CA GLN A 650 -5.60 13.31 4.29
C GLN A 650 -6.32 12.71 5.51
N PRO A 651 -7.48 12.06 5.32
CA PRO A 651 -8.20 11.43 6.42
C PRO A 651 -7.36 10.35 7.11
N LEU A 652 -7.46 10.29 8.43
CA LEU A 652 -6.79 9.29 9.24
C LEU A 652 -7.58 7.99 9.34
N ALA A 653 -8.90 8.05 9.56
CA ALA A 653 -9.74 6.91 9.90
C ALA A 653 -10.30 6.16 8.69
N VAL A 654 -10.59 6.89 7.61
CA VAL A 654 -11.13 6.33 6.36
C VAL A 654 -9.98 5.90 5.46
N ASN A 655 -9.96 4.62 5.08
CA ASN A 655 -9.00 4.13 4.08
C ASN A 655 -9.64 4.25 2.69
N MET A 656 -9.18 5.21 1.90
CA MET A 656 -9.75 5.50 0.58
C MET A 656 -9.27 4.48 -0.45
N CYS A 657 -10.19 3.87 -1.20
CA CYS A 657 -9.92 2.77 -2.15
C CYS A 657 -10.49 3.07 -3.54
N ALA A 658 -9.64 3.10 -4.56
CA ALA A 658 -9.98 3.37 -5.96
C ALA A 658 -9.88 2.10 -6.82
N ARG A 659 -10.96 1.74 -7.51
CA ARG A 659 -10.99 0.61 -8.44
C ARG A 659 -10.68 1.04 -9.86
N ILE A 660 -9.79 0.30 -10.52
CA ILE A 660 -9.29 0.57 -11.89
C ILE A 660 -9.52 -0.67 -12.76
N HIS A 661 -9.99 -0.43 -13.98
CA HIS A 661 -10.20 -1.44 -15.02
C HIS A 661 -9.67 -0.93 -16.37
N LYS A 662 -9.61 -1.81 -17.39
CA LYS A 662 -9.09 -1.45 -18.73
C LYS A 662 -9.78 -0.24 -19.37
N GLY A 663 -11.05 -0.04 -19.08
CA GLY A 663 -11.87 1.05 -19.60
C GLY A 663 -11.96 2.29 -18.69
N SER A 664 -11.19 2.36 -17.60
CA SER A 664 -11.23 3.51 -16.69
C SER A 664 -10.93 4.82 -17.44
N PRO A 665 -11.71 5.91 -17.21
CA PRO A 665 -11.54 7.17 -17.92
C PRO A 665 -10.16 7.79 -17.68
N GLN A 666 -9.54 8.33 -18.73
CA GLN A 666 -8.23 8.97 -18.62
C GLN A 666 -8.23 10.12 -17.59
N LYS A 667 -9.30 10.93 -17.56
CA LYS A 667 -9.47 12.00 -16.56
C LYS A 667 -9.47 11.48 -15.11
N TYR A 668 -10.01 10.29 -14.86
CA TYR A 668 -10.00 9.68 -13.52
C TYR A 668 -8.59 9.24 -13.13
N LEU A 669 -7.87 8.59 -14.05
CA LEU A 669 -6.48 8.15 -13.83
C LEU A 669 -5.53 9.34 -13.63
N GLU A 670 -5.69 10.41 -14.42
CA GLU A 670 -4.90 11.64 -14.27
C GLU A 670 -5.20 12.34 -12.94
N ARG A 671 -6.47 12.42 -12.52
CA ARG A 671 -6.80 13.01 -11.21
C ARG A 671 -6.21 12.20 -10.06
N LEU A 672 -6.20 10.87 -10.14
CA LEU A 672 -5.52 10.02 -9.16
C LEU A 672 -4.00 10.30 -9.13
N ALA A 673 -3.36 10.44 -10.29
CA ALA A 673 -1.94 10.77 -10.38
C ALA A 673 -1.63 12.16 -9.80
N GLU A 674 -2.46 13.17 -10.06
CA GLU A 674 -2.31 14.53 -9.53
C GLU A 674 -2.24 14.55 -8.01
N ILE A 675 -3.19 13.92 -7.33
CA ILE A 675 -3.23 13.93 -5.85
C ILE A 675 -2.02 13.21 -5.26
N TYR A 676 -1.53 12.15 -5.91
CA TYR A 676 -0.30 11.46 -5.51
C TYR A 676 0.93 12.37 -5.66
N ILE A 677 1.05 13.10 -6.78
CA ILE A 677 2.14 14.05 -7.02
C ILE A 677 2.07 15.22 -6.02
N ASN A 678 0.88 15.63 -5.60
CA ASN A 678 0.67 16.60 -4.52
C ASN A 678 1.08 16.07 -3.12
N GLY A 679 1.61 14.85 -3.03
CA GLY A 679 2.11 14.25 -1.79
C GLY A 679 1.02 13.57 -0.97
N CYS A 680 -0.17 13.31 -1.55
CA CYS A 680 -1.20 12.54 -0.90
C CYS A 680 -0.91 11.03 -1.02
N PRO A 681 -0.76 10.27 0.08
CA PRO A 681 -0.40 8.85 0.03
C PRO A 681 -1.60 7.92 -0.27
N MET A 682 -2.73 8.44 -0.76
CA MET A 682 -3.99 7.71 -0.97
C MET A 682 -4.73 8.26 -2.21
N PRO A 683 -5.70 7.53 -2.79
CA PRO A 683 -6.30 6.26 -2.38
C PRO A 683 -5.47 5.03 -2.74
N GLU A 684 -5.68 3.92 -2.05
CA GLU A 684 -5.18 2.63 -2.51
C GLU A 684 -5.83 2.23 -3.84
N LEU A 685 -5.04 1.68 -4.76
CA LEU A 685 -5.49 1.39 -6.12
C LEU A 685 -5.69 -0.12 -6.31
N PHE A 686 -6.83 -0.54 -6.87
CA PHE A 686 -7.24 -1.94 -6.99
C PHE A 686 -7.56 -2.33 -8.43
N SER A 687 -7.18 -3.54 -8.83
CA SER A 687 -7.43 -4.07 -10.17
C SER A 687 -8.73 -4.87 -10.26
N ASP A 688 -9.69 -4.38 -11.03
CA ASP A 688 -10.89 -5.15 -11.39
C ASP A 688 -10.53 -6.39 -12.24
N GLU A 689 -9.41 -6.34 -12.99
CA GLU A 689 -8.93 -7.43 -13.84
C GLU A 689 -8.45 -8.65 -13.04
N ILE A 690 -8.08 -8.46 -11.77
CA ILE A 690 -7.62 -9.52 -10.86
C ILE A 690 -8.67 -9.85 -9.79
N TYR A 691 -9.24 -8.84 -9.13
CA TYR A 691 -10.18 -9.07 -8.03
C TYR A 691 -11.46 -9.78 -8.49
N ILE A 692 -12.06 -9.38 -9.62
CA ILE A 692 -13.32 -9.98 -10.09
C ILE A 692 -13.12 -11.48 -10.42
N PRO A 693 -12.11 -11.89 -11.22
CA PRO A 693 -11.85 -13.30 -11.45
C PRO A 693 -11.49 -14.08 -10.17
N SER A 694 -10.72 -13.49 -9.25
CA SER A 694 -10.35 -14.14 -7.99
C SER A 694 -11.58 -14.42 -7.12
N ILE A 695 -12.49 -13.44 -6.99
CA ILE A 695 -13.74 -13.65 -6.26
C ILE A 695 -14.55 -14.80 -6.87
N LEU A 696 -14.64 -14.86 -8.21
CA LEU A 696 -15.39 -15.90 -8.92
C LEU A 696 -14.75 -17.30 -8.83
N SER A 697 -13.44 -17.39 -8.63
CA SER A 697 -12.77 -18.68 -8.46
C SER A 697 -12.92 -19.24 -7.04
N HIS A 698 -13.10 -18.38 -6.04
CA HIS A 698 -13.10 -18.76 -4.62
C HIS A 698 -14.49 -18.77 -3.97
N TYR A 699 -15.47 -18.07 -4.54
CA TYR A 699 -16.82 -17.98 -4.01
C TYR A 699 -17.88 -18.37 -5.06
N ASP A 700 -18.93 -19.05 -4.61
CA ASP A 700 -20.11 -19.39 -5.43
C ASP A 700 -21.03 -18.16 -5.58
N THR A 701 -20.49 -17.08 -6.16
CA THR A 701 -21.17 -15.80 -6.37
C THR A 701 -21.46 -15.56 -7.84
N THR A 702 -22.31 -14.58 -8.14
CA THR A 702 -22.60 -14.17 -9.52
C THR A 702 -21.57 -13.17 -10.03
N LEU A 703 -21.36 -13.11 -11.35
CA LEU A 703 -20.53 -12.08 -11.97
C LEU A 703 -20.98 -10.65 -11.62
N ALA A 704 -22.29 -10.42 -11.52
CA ALA A 704 -22.84 -9.12 -11.14
C ALA A 704 -22.47 -8.73 -9.69
N GLN A 705 -22.48 -9.69 -8.76
CA GLN A 705 -22.04 -9.46 -7.38
C GLN A 705 -20.52 -9.29 -7.29
N ALA A 706 -19.75 -10.13 -7.99
CA ALA A 706 -18.29 -9.99 -8.06
C ALA A 706 -17.88 -8.63 -8.63
N ARG A 707 -18.57 -8.11 -9.65
CA ARG A 707 -18.36 -6.73 -10.17
C ARG A 707 -18.70 -5.64 -9.16
N ASN A 708 -19.60 -5.92 -8.22
CA ASN A 708 -20.00 -4.98 -7.18
C ASN A 708 -19.09 -5.01 -5.95
N TYR A 709 -17.96 -5.72 -6.00
CA TYR A 709 -17.10 -5.84 -4.82
C TYR A 709 -16.62 -4.47 -4.31
N ALA A 710 -16.38 -4.42 -3.01
CA ALA A 710 -15.70 -3.37 -2.32
C ALA A 710 -14.68 -3.96 -1.34
N ILE A 711 -13.84 -3.08 -0.81
CA ILE A 711 -12.77 -3.43 0.11
C ILE A 711 -13.25 -3.32 1.55
N VAL A 712 -12.79 -4.26 2.37
CA VAL A 712 -12.87 -4.27 3.83
C VAL A 712 -11.48 -3.97 4.37
N GLY A 713 -11.36 -3.03 5.31
CA GLY A 713 -10.09 -2.83 6.02
C GLY A 713 -8.97 -2.28 5.14
N CYS A 714 -7.99 -3.14 4.86
CA CYS A 714 -6.82 -2.81 4.07
C CYS A 714 -7.06 -3.13 2.59
N VAL A 715 -7.23 -4.41 2.24
CA VAL A 715 -7.24 -4.88 0.84
C VAL A 715 -8.21 -6.02 0.56
N GLU A 716 -9.00 -6.40 1.56
CA GLU A 716 -9.76 -7.64 1.53
C GLU A 716 -11.10 -7.45 0.80
N PRO A 717 -11.42 -8.25 -0.23
CA PRO A 717 -12.66 -8.05 -0.99
C PRO A 717 -13.87 -8.75 -0.35
N ASN A 718 -15.07 -8.24 -0.64
CA ASN A 718 -16.29 -9.02 -0.47
C ASN A 718 -16.70 -9.77 -1.75
N ALA A 719 -17.42 -10.90 -1.58
CA ALA A 719 -17.97 -11.66 -2.70
C ALA A 719 -19.40 -11.22 -3.07
N SER A 720 -20.09 -10.52 -2.16
CA SER A 720 -21.42 -9.95 -2.36
C SER A 720 -21.77 -8.97 -1.24
N ASP A 721 -22.91 -8.27 -1.39
CA ASP A 721 -23.50 -7.40 -0.36
C ASP A 721 -23.98 -8.19 0.89
N ASP A 722 -24.01 -9.54 0.82
CA ASP A 722 -24.38 -10.45 1.91
C ASP A 722 -23.19 -11.35 2.34
N HIS A 723 -21.97 -10.81 2.29
CA HIS A 723 -20.76 -11.47 2.74
C HIS A 723 -20.29 -10.91 4.09
N PHE A 724 -20.19 -11.78 5.10
CA PHE A 724 -19.60 -11.42 6.39
C PHE A 724 -18.16 -11.93 6.51
N GLY A 725 -17.23 -11.01 6.23
CA GLY A 725 -15.80 -11.25 6.32
C GLY A 725 -15.30 -11.31 7.78
N ASN A 726 -14.25 -12.09 8.01
CA ASN A 726 -13.43 -12.05 9.21
C ASN A 726 -11.99 -11.94 8.69
N THR A 727 -11.75 -10.85 7.97
CA THR A 727 -10.73 -10.82 6.90
C THR A 727 -9.32 -10.70 7.44
N ASP A 728 -9.11 -10.24 8.68
CA ASP A 728 -7.80 -10.21 9.35
C ASP A 728 -7.83 -10.99 10.67
N CYS A 729 -8.15 -12.28 10.64
CA CYS A 729 -8.40 -13.01 11.88
C CYS A 729 -7.14 -13.59 12.55
N ALA A 730 -6.11 -13.91 11.76
CA ALA A 730 -4.83 -14.40 12.25
C ALA A 730 -3.71 -14.28 11.23
N ASN A 731 -2.46 -14.15 11.69
CA ASN A 731 -1.29 -14.10 10.81
C ASN A 731 -0.25 -15.18 11.17
N MET A 732 0.62 -15.52 10.20
CA MET A 732 1.64 -16.58 10.34
C MET A 732 2.98 -16.18 9.71
N ASN A 733 4.08 -16.51 10.40
CA ASN A 733 5.44 -16.33 9.88
C ASN A 733 5.90 -17.56 9.10
N LEU A 734 5.98 -17.44 7.77
CA LEU A 734 6.34 -18.56 6.89
C LEU A 734 7.85 -18.89 6.93
N ALA A 735 8.70 -17.96 7.36
CA ALA A 735 10.14 -18.17 7.40
C ALA A 735 10.56 -19.21 8.46
N LEU A 736 9.81 -19.33 9.57
CA LEU A 736 10.14 -20.29 10.62
C LEU A 736 9.92 -21.75 10.20
N PRO A 737 8.77 -22.15 9.61
CA PRO A 737 8.61 -23.48 9.03
C PRO A 737 9.66 -23.84 7.97
N LEU A 738 10.08 -22.87 7.13
CA LEU A 738 11.16 -23.09 6.16
C LEU A 738 12.47 -23.47 6.87
N LEU A 739 12.84 -22.71 7.90
CA LEU A 739 14.07 -22.98 8.66
C LEU A 739 14.01 -24.33 9.39
N GLN A 740 12.83 -24.72 9.89
CA GLN A 740 12.63 -26.05 10.47
C GLN A 740 12.82 -27.16 9.43
N ALA A 741 12.21 -27.01 8.26
CA ALA A 741 12.34 -27.96 7.16
C ALA A 741 13.79 -28.12 6.70
N LEU A 742 14.51 -26.99 6.56
CA LEU A 742 15.92 -26.95 6.17
C LEU A 742 16.83 -27.67 7.18
N LYS A 743 16.56 -27.53 8.49
CA LYS A 743 17.38 -28.13 9.56
C LYS A 743 16.95 -29.54 9.96
N GLY A 744 15.80 -30.02 9.47
CA GLY A 744 15.20 -31.28 9.92
C GLY A 744 14.63 -31.20 11.34
N GLN A 745 14.15 -30.02 11.76
CA GLN A 745 13.58 -29.79 13.07
C GLN A 745 12.07 -29.99 13.06
N GLU A 746 11.54 -30.65 14.10
CA GLU A 746 10.11 -31.00 14.17
C GLU A 746 9.39 -30.44 15.40
N HIS A 747 10.07 -29.61 16.20
CA HIS A 747 9.45 -29.02 17.40
C HIS A 747 8.26 -28.13 17.03
N ASP A 748 7.25 -28.11 17.89
CA ASP A 748 6.07 -27.27 17.66
C ASP A 748 6.42 -25.77 17.88
N LEU A 749 6.11 -24.94 16.88
CA LEU A 749 6.35 -23.49 16.93
C LEU A 749 5.27 -22.74 17.72
N TRP A 750 4.08 -23.32 17.84
CA TRP A 750 2.91 -22.70 18.47
C TRP A 750 2.66 -23.22 19.89
N HIS A 751 2.69 -24.54 20.07
CA HIS A 751 2.46 -25.19 21.35
C HIS A 751 3.76 -25.38 22.13
N MET A 752 3.88 -24.68 23.26
CA MET A 752 5.06 -24.71 24.12
C MET A 752 4.87 -25.64 25.31
N ASP A 753 5.90 -26.38 25.69
CA ASP A 753 5.89 -27.08 26.97
C ASP A 753 6.09 -26.13 28.15
N LYS A 754 5.87 -26.63 29.37
CA LYS A 754 5.95 -25.84 30.61
C LYS A 754 7.32 -25.18 30.80
N LYS A 755 8.42 -25.82 30.39
CA LYS A 755 9.77 -25.32 30.60
C LYS A 755 10.08 -24.17 29.63
N GLN A 756 9.69 -24.32 28.36
CA GLN A 756 9.77 -23.25 27.35
C GLN A 756 8.91 -22.05 27.75
N ARG A 757 7.66 -22.29 28.16
CA ARG A 757 6.75 -21.22 28.58
C ARG A 757 7.33 -20.39 29.72
N ASN A 758 7.82 -21.06 30.77
CA ASN A 758 8.39 -20.36 31.92
C ASN A 758 9.67 -19.60 31.55
N GLU A 759 10.51 -20.16 30.68
CA GLU A 759 11.69 -19.46 30.17
C GLU A 759 11.31 -18.17 29.44
N LYS A 760 10.37 -18.23 28.50
CA LYS A 760 9.91 -17.06 27.73
C LYS A 760 9.30 -15.96 28.60
N LEU A 761 8.47 -16.34 29.57
CA LEU A 761 7.89 -15.39 30.52
C LEU A 761 8.95 -14.69 31.37
N VAL A 762 9.97 -15.43 31.83
CA VAL A 762 11.09 -14.85 32.59
C VAL A 762 11.95 -13.94 31.72
N THR A 763 12.26 -14.37 30.49
CA THR A 763 13.00 -13.56 29.50
C THR A 763 12.30 -12.21 29.29
N LYS A 764 10.99 -12.24 29.02
CA LYS A 764 10.21 -11.01 28.81
C LYS A 764 10.16 -10.12 30.06
N PHE A 765 9.98 -10.72 31.23
CA PHE A 765 10.00 -9.98 32.49
C PHE A 765 11.33 -9.24 32.70
N LEU A 766 12.46 -9.89 32.41
CA LEU A 766 13.78 -9.27 32.48
C LEU A 766 13.95 -8.16 31.43
N GLU A 767 13.52 -8.39 30.19
CA GLU A 767 13.56 -7.37 29.13
C GLU A 767 12.73 -6.13 29.47
N TYR A 768 11.56 -6.29 30.08
CA TYR A 768 10.70 -5.19 30.48
C TYR A 768 11.20 -4.47 31.74
N SER A 769 11.63 -5.22 32.75
CA SER A 769 11.95 -4.68 34.09
C SER A 769 13.38 -4.17 34.23
N VAL A 770 14.31 -4.68 33.41
CA VAL A 770 15.76 -4.36 33.48
C VAL A 770 16.20 -3.59 32.23
N LYS A 771 15.24 -2.96 31.51
CA LYS A 771 15.49 -2.23 30.27
C LYS A 771 16.36 -0.99 30.55
N GLY A 772 17.62 -1.01 30.11
CA GLY A 772 18.53 0.12 30.27
C GLY A 772 19.87 -0.11 29.57
N THR A 773 20.53 0.98 29.13
CA THR A 773 21.85 0.96 28.48
C THR A 773 23.00 0.83 29.48
N ASN A 774 22.71 0.82 30.79
CA ASN A 774 23.72 0.76 31.83
C ASN A 774 24.45 -0.61 31.87
N PRO A 775 25.72 -0.66 32.32
CA PRO A 775 26.54 -1.88 32.28
C PRO A 775 25.94 -3.07 33.06
N LEU A 776 25.28 -2.81 34.18
CA LEU A 776 24.66 -3.84 35.03
C LEU A 776 23.49 -4.54 34.31
N SER A 777 22.62 -3.75 33.68
CA SER A 777 21.49 -4.25 32.89
C SER A 777 21.97 -5.09 31.71
N ARG A 778 23.00 -4.62 30.99
CA ARG A 778 23.66 -5.38 29.91
C ARG A 778 24.26 -6.70 30.42
N ALA A 779 24.87 -6.72 31.60
CA ALA A 779 25.46 -7.93 32.17
C ALA A 779 24.40 -8.97 32.58
N VAL A 780 23.28 -8.53 33.17
CA VAL A 780 22.15 -9.40 33.54
C VAL A 780 21.53 -10.03 32.30
N ILE A 781 21.19 -9.23 31.29
CA ILE A 781 20.63 -9.71 30.02
C ILE A 781 21.60 -10.67 29.33
N ARG A 782 22.91 -10.35 29.29
CA ARG A 782 23.92 -11.22 28.68
C ARG A 782 24.03 -12.59 29.37
N ARG A 783 24.04 -12.62 30.71
CA ARG A 783 24.08 -13.89 31.47
C ARG A 783 22.82 -14.73 31.24
N HIS A 784 21.66 -14.08 31.19
CA HIS A 784 20.39 -14.72 30.88
C HIS A 784 20.39 -15.32 29.47
N ASN A 785 20.78 -14.55 28.45
CA ASN A 785 20.85 -15.01 27.06
C ASN A 785 21.78 -16.22 26.91
N ARG A 786 22.94 -16.25 27.57
CA ARG A 786 23.83 -17.43 27.59
C ARG A 786 23.17 -18.67 28.20
N LYS A 787 22.35 -18.50 29.25
CA LYS A 787 21.58 -19.61 29.84
C LYS A 787 20.49 -20.11 28.88
N VAL A 788 19.81 -19.20 28.19
CA VAL A 788 18.80 -19.54 27.17
C VAL A 788 19.44 -20.28 25.99
N GLU A 789 20.59 -19.83 25.49
CA GLU A 789 21.35 -20.54 24.44
C GLU A 789 21.78 -21.94 24.90
N ARG A 790 22.32 -22.05 26.12
CA ARG A 790 22.68 -23.36 26.69
C ARG A 790 21.46 -24.27 26.87
N PHE A 791 20.30 -23.71 27.23
CA PHE A 791 19.05 -24.44 27.33
C PHE A 791 18.59 -24.97 25.96
N LYS A 792 18.76 -24.18 24.89
CA LYS A 792 18.49 -24.60 23.51
C LYS A 792 19.46 -25.72 23.06
N LEU A 793 20.75 -25.61 23.40
CA LEU A 793 21.78 -26.62 23.12
C LEU A 793 21.44 -27.99 23.73
N VAL A 794 21.06 -28.03 25.01
CA VAL A 794 20.76 -29.28 25.73
C VAL A 794 19.51 -30.01 25.20
N ARG A 795 18.65 -29.36 24.42
CA ARG A 795 17.44 -29.96 23.84
C ARG A 795 17.62 -30.56 22.44
N GLY A 796 18.85 -30.64 21.93
CA GLY A 796 19.11 -31.26 20.63
C GLY A 796 18.63 -30.43 19.43
N LEU A 797 18.44 -29.12 19.59
CA LEU A 797 18.12 -28.21 18.47
C LEU A 797 19.22 -28.11 17.40
N PHE A 798 20.34 -28.83 17.57
CA PHE A 798 21.55 -28.81 16.74
C PHE A 798 21.85 -30.16 16.08
N ASP A 799 20.98 -31.18 16.20
CA ASP A 799 21.07 -32.40 15.38
C ASP A 799 20.53 -32.09 13.97
N LEU A 800 21.42 -31.67 13.06
CA LEU A 800 21.05 -31.23 11.72
C LEU A 800 20.75 -32.43 10.82
N LYS A 801 19.53 -32.48 10.29
CA LYS A 801 19.09 -33.48 9.29
C LYS A 801 18.55 -32.77 8.05
N PRO A 802 19.42 -32.11 7.27
CA PRO A 802 18.98 -31.39 6.08
C PRO A 802 18.33 -32.33 5.05
N PRO A 803 17.39 -31.84 4.22
CA PRO A 803 16.78 -32.64 3.17
C PRO A 803 17.81 -33.06 2.09
N ALA A 804 17.54 -34.17 1.41
CA ALA A 804 18.39 -34.70 0.35
C ALA A 804 18.27 -33.88 -0.94
N ASP A 805 17.08 -33.38 -1.25
CA ASP A 805 16.77 -32.64 -2.47
C ASP A 805 15.71 -31.55 -2.26
N MET A 806 15.42 -30.82 -3.33
CA MET A 806 14.46 -29.73 -3.34
C MET A 806 13.01 -30.20 -3.12
N GLU A 807 12.66 -31.39 -3.61
CA GLU A 807 11.31 -31.96 -3.46
C GLU A 807 11.04 -32.29 -1.99
N GLU A 808 12.01 -32.94 -1.34
CA GLU A 808 11.96 -33.22 0.09
C GLU A 808 11.90 -31.93 0.91
N LEU A 809 12.69 -30.90 0.56
CA LEU A 809 12.62 -29.60 1.24
C LEU A 809 11.21 -28.97 1.17
N LEU A 810 10.60 -28.97 -0.02
CA LEU A 810 9.25 -28.43 -0.21
C LEU A 810 8.19 -29.23 0.55
N SER A 811 8.26 -30.56 0.51
CA SER A 811 7.36 -31.44 1.26
C SER A 811 7.46 -31.23 2.78
N ARG A 812 8.70 -31.14 3.29
CA ARG A 812 8.95 -30.83 4.71
C ARG A 812 8.45 -29.43 5.08
N PHE A 813 8.65 -28.43 4.22
CA PHE A 813 8.16 -27.07 4.43
C PHE A 813 6.64 -27.03 4.51
N GLU A 814 5.94 -27.62 3.55
CA GLU A 814 4.47 -27.73 3.54
C GLU A 814 3.96 -28.43 4.81
N THR A 815 4.62 -29.52 5.21
CA THR A 815 4.27 -30.25 6.44
C THR A 815 4.45 -29.39 7.69
N ARG A 816 5.59 -28.69 7.84
CA ARG A 816 5.85 -27.84 9.02
C ARG A 816 4.91 -26.63 9.06
N LEU A 817 4.62 -26.05 7.90
CA LEU A 817 3.65 -24.96 7.77
C LEU A 817 2.25 -25.44 8.15
N GLY A 818 1.87 -26.66 7.77
CA GLY A 818 0.64 -27.32 8.19
C GLY A 818 0.51 -27.50 9.70
N VAL A 819 1.59 -27.87 10.39
CA VAL A 819 1.59 -27.97 11.87
C VAL A 819 1.34 -26.59 12.51
N LEU A 820 2.02 -25.55 12.03
CA LEU A 820 1.82 -24.18 12.53
C LEU A 820 0.38 -23.69 12.27
N ALA A 821 -0.13 -23.91 11.04
CA ALA A 821 -1.47 -23.49 10.66
C ALA A 821 -2.55 -24.16 11.51
N ASN A 822 -2.46 -25.48 11.72
CA ASN A 822 -3.39 -26.20 12.58
C ASN A 822 -3.38 -25.67 14.02
N GLY A 823 -2.21 -25.39 14.60
CA GLY A 823 -2.11 -24.86 15.96
C GLY A 823 -2.74 -23.47 16.12
N VAL A 824 -2.43 -22.55 15.21
CA VAL A 824 -2.97 -21.18 15.21
C VAL A 824 -4.48 -21.19 14.99
N LEU A 825 -4.97 -21.96 14.01
CA LEU A 825 -6.38 -21.99 13.64
C LEU A 825 -7.24 -22.78 14.64
N ALA A 826 -6.68 -23.76 15.35
CA ALA A 826 -7.37 -24.39 16.47
C ALA A 826 -7.64 -23.41 17.61
N ASP A 827 -6.74 -22.45 17.86
CA ASP A 827 -7.00 -21.38 18.83
C ASP A 827 -7.98 -20.34 18.28
N HIS A 828 -7.87 -19.97 17.01
CA HIS A 828 -8.85 -19.12 16.32
C HIS A 828 -10.28 -19.67 16.47
N GLN A 829 -10.49 -20.96 16.16
CA GLN A 829 -11.77 -21.64 16.25
C GLN A 829 -12.36 -21.58 17.67
N LYS A 830 -11.53 -21.70 18.72
CA LYS A 830 -11.97 -21.56 20.12
C LYS A 830 -12.42 -20.13 20.44
N ILE A 831 -11.69 -19.13 19.94
CA ILE A 831 -12.02 -17.71 20.13
C ILE A 831 -13.36 -17.41 19.44
N GLU A 832 -13.50 -17.84 18.18
CA GLU A 832 -14.72 -17.64 17.39
C GLU A 832 -15.93 -18.35 18.02
N ALA A 833 -15.76 -19.55 18.58
CA ALA A 833 -16.83 -20.25 19.31
C ALA A 833 -17.33 -19.44 20.53
N VAL A 834 -16.44 -18.73 21.23
CA VAL A 834 -16.82 -17.82 22.33
C VAL A 834 -17.55 -16.59 21.79
N LEU A 835 -17.06 -16.00 20.70
CA LEU A 835 -17.69 -14.85 20.05
C LEU A 835 -19.12 -15.16 19.62
N ARG A 836 -19.32 -16.29 18.93
CA ARG A 836 -20.62 -16.82 18.51
C ARG A 836 -21.62 -16.91 19.64
N ARG A 837 -21.18 -17.45 20.78
CA ARG A 837 -22.08 -17.76 21.89
C ARG A 837 -22.46 -16.54 22.73
N TYR A 838 -21.60 -15.52 22.82
CA TYR A 838 -21.73 -14.47 23.84
C TYR A 838 -21.70 -13.04 23.30
N PHE A 839 -21.32 -12.82 22.03
CA PHE A 839 -21.00 -11.50 21.49
C PHE A 839 -21.72 -11.20 20.16
N THR A 840 -22.93 -11.72 19.99
CA THR A 840 -23.74 -11.45 18.79
C THR A 840 -23.97 -9.95 18.56
N THR A 841 -24.22 -9.59 17.30
CA THR A 841 -24.34 -8.22 16.78
C THR A 841 -25.64 -8.03 15.99
N PRO A 842 -26.81 -7.95 16.67
CA PRO A 842 -28.11 -7.93 15.99
C PRO A 842 -28.33 -6.73 15.05
N LEU A 843 -27.78 -5.53 15.36
CA LEU A 843 -27.90 -4.39 14.44
C LEU A 843 -27.14 -4.67 13.14
N ALA A 844 -25.88 -5.08 13.22
CA ALA A 844 -25.09 -5.46 12.05
C ALA A 844 -25.79 -6.58 11.25
N SER A 845 -26.23 -7.63 11.94
CA SER A 845 -26.90 -8.79 11.32
C SER A 845 -28.21 -8.45 10.61
N SER A 846 -28.94 -7.41 11.03
CA SER A 846 -30.17 -6.96 10.38
C SER A 846 -29.97 -6.43 8.94
N LEU A 847 -28.73 -6.05 8.62
CA LEU A 847 -28.32 -5.54 7.30
C LEU A 847 -28.06 -6.67 6.30
N PHE A 848 -27.91 -7.90 6.78
CA PHE A 848 -27.67 -9.10 5.96
C PHE A 848 -28.99 -9.84 5.72
N LYS A 849 -29.40 -9.95 4.46
CA LYS A 849 -30.62 -10.68 4.07
C LYS A 849 -30.52 -12.17 4.42
N GLY A 850 -29.32 -12.74 4.31
CA GLY A 850 -29.06 -14.11 4.74
C GLY A 850 -29.36 -14.33 6.22
N CYS A 851 -28.92 -13.40 7.08
CA CYS A 851 -29.14 -13.48 8.53
C CYS A 851 -30.63 -13.44 8.86
N VAL A 852 -31.38 -12.50 8.26
CA VAL A 852 -32.84 -12.39 8.46
C VAL A 852 -33.56 -13.67 8.00
N ARG A 853 -33.22 -14.18 6.81
CA ARG A 853 -33.84 -15.40 6.26
C ARG A 853 -33.55 -16.64 7.12
N ARG A 854 -32.33 -16.79 7.63
CA ARG A 854 -31.92 -17.96 8.45
C ARG A 854 -32.26 -17.81 9.94
N GLY A 855 -32.57 -16.61 10.40
CA GLY A 855 -32.78 -16.31 11.82
C GLY A 855 -31.52 -16.54 12.66
N LEU A 856 -30.36 -16.21 12.10
CA LEU A 856 -29.03 -16.41 12.69
C LEU A 856 -28.22 -15.12 12.62
N ASP A 857 -27.45 -14.84 13.67
CA ASP A 857 -26.52 -13.71 13.68
C ASP A 857 -25.37 -13.91 12.69
N ALA A 858 -24.77 -12.82 12.23
CA ALA A 858 -23.59 -12.84 11.35
C ALA A 858 -22.44 -13.63 11.98
N TYR A 859 -22.24 -13.51 13.29
CA TYR A 859 -21.22 -14.30 14.00
C TYR A 859 -21.57 -15.79 13.99
N GLU A 860 -22.84 -16.16 13.92
CA GLU A 860 -23.29 -17.56 13.88
C GLU A 860 -23.17 -18.21 12.51
N GLY A 861 -22.86 -17.43 11.46
CA GLY A 861 -22.81 -17.88 10.07
C GLY A 861 -24.10 -17.56 9.30
N GLY A 862 -24.86 -16.54 9.72
CA GLY A 862 -26.14 -16.19 9.11
C GLY A 862 -26.04 -15.62 7.69
N ALA A 863 -24.93 -15.01 7.30
CA ALA A 863 -24.73 -14.43 5.96
C ALA A 863 -24.63 -15.49 4.86
N ASP A 864 -24.93 -15.12 3.60
CA ASP A 864 -24.81 -16.02 2.44
C ASP A 864 -23.38 -16.48 2.17
N PHE A 865 -22.41 -15.59 2.40
CA PHE A 865 -21.00 -15.93 2.35
C PHE A 865 -20.35 -15.64 3.69
N ASN A 866 -19.45 -16.53 4.10
CA ASN A 866 -18.61 -16.37 5.28
C ASN A 866 -17.18 -16.76 4.90
N SER A 867 -16.20 -15.94 5.29
CA SER A 867 -14.79 -16.29 5.18
C SER A 867 -14.01 -15.84 6.42
N SER A 868 -12.84 -16.43 6.62
CA SER A 868 -11.85 -16.00 7.62
C SER A 868 -10.49 -15.86 6.94
N GLY A 869 -9.96 -14.64 6.88
CA GLY A 869 -8.72 -14.35 6.17
C GLY A 869 -7.49 -14.52 7.06
N ILE A 870 -6.49 -15.24 6.55
CA ILE A 870 -5.24 -15.55 7.25
C ILE A 870 -4.04 -14.96 6.51
N GLN A 871 -3.25 -14.13 7.19
CA GLN A 871 -2.19 -13.33 6.60
C GLN A 871 -0.86 -14.10 6.64
N ALA A 872 -0.29 -14.36 5.47
CA ALA A 872 1.04 -14.94 5.33
C ALA A 872 2.13 -13.84 5.36
N ILE A 873 3.04 -13.93 6.32
CA ILE A 873 4.16 -13.01 6.50
C ILE A 873 5.47 -13.67 6.05
N GLY A 874 6.25 -12.97 5.21
CA GLY A 874 7.55 -13.44 4.71
C GLY A 874 7.47 -14.33 3.47
N VAL A 875 6.45 -14.15 2.61
CA VAL A 875 6.28 -14.93 1.37
C VAL A 875 7.46 -14.73 0.42
N THR A 876 7.84 -13.47 0.15
CA THR A 876 9.01 -13.13 -0.67
C THR A 876 10.29 -13.72 -0.08
N ASP A 877 10.50 -13.60 1.24
CA ASP A 877 11.69 -14.11 1.90
C ASP A 877 11.87 -15.62 1.74
N VAL A 878 10.76 -16.37 1.84
CA VAL A 878 10.76 -17.82 1.64
C VAL A 878 10.99 -18.15 0.17
N ALA A 879 10.32 -17.46 -0.75
CA ALA A 879 10.47 -17.67 -2.19
C ALA A 879 11.92 -17.44 -2.66
N ASP A 880 12.52 -16.29 -2.30
CA ASP A 880 13.90 -15.97 -2.65
C ASP A 880 14.90 -16.95 -2.00
N SER A 881 14.59 -17.44 -0.79
CA SER A 881 15.43 -18.44 -0.12
C SER A 881 15.38 -19.79 -0.83
N LEU A 882 14.19 -20.24 -1.23
CA LEU A 882 14.01 -21.48 -1.97
C LEU A 882 14.68 -21.39 -3.35
N TYR A 883 14.52 -20.26 -4.04
CA TYR A 883 15.17 -20.04 -5.34
C TYR A 883 16.70 -20.05 -5.22
N ALA A 884 17.25 -19.34 -4.23
CA ALA A 884 18.70 -19.30 -4.02
C ALA A 884 19.28 -20.69 -3.68
N LEU A 885 18.57 -21.50 -2.89
CA LEU A 885 18.97 -22.88 -2.59
C LEU A 885 18.89 -23.78 -3.84
N ASP A 886 17.81 -23.68 -4.61
CA ASP A 886 17.63 -24.45 -5.85
C ASP A 886 18.80 -24.19 -6.83
N GLU A 887 19.14 -22.93 -7.04
CA GLU A 887 20.25 -22.55 -7.94
C GLU A 887 21.62 -22.93 -7.38
N VAL A 888 21.98 -22.46 -6.19
CA VAL A 888 23.37 -22.55 -5.70
C VAL A 888 23.70 -23.93 -5.16
N VAL A 889 22.75 -24.58 -4.47
CA VAL A 889 22.98 -25.86 -3.78
C VAL A 889 22.58 -27.04 -4.64
N PHE A 890 21.34 -27.06 -5.17
CA PHE A 890 20.83 -28.26 -5.84
C PHE A 890 21.25 -28.36 -7.30
N LYS A 891 21.19 -27.26 -8.07
CA LYS A 891 21.58 -27.22 -9.48
C LYS A 891 23.08 -27.05 -9.68
N GLN A 892 23.67 -25.97 -9.15
CA GLN A 892 25.09 -25.66 -9.34
C GLN A 892 26.01 -26.47 -8.44
N LYS A 893 25.49 -27.00 -7.31
CA LYS A 893 26.26 -27.80 -6.33
C LYS A 893 27.52 -27.08 -5.81
N LYS A 894 27.47 -25.75 -5.69
CA LYS A 894 28.61 -24.96 -5.19
C LYS A 894 28.87 -25.17 -3.70
N TYR A 895 27.82 -25.38 -2.93
CA TYR A 895 27.86 -25.66 -1.49
C TYR A 895 26.88 -26.79 -1.17
N ASN A 896 27.09 -27.47 -0.04
CA ASN A 896 26.06 -28.34 0.52
C ASN A 896 25.17 -27.60 1.54
N LEU A 897 24.02 -28.17 1.89
CA LEU A 897 23.07 -27.54 2.81
C LEU A 897 23.64 -27.30 4.21
N ILE A 898 24.54 -28.16 4.71
CA ILE A 898 25.16 -27.98 6.03
C ILE A 898 26.02 -26.70 6.03
N GLU A 899 26.76 -26.44 4.96
CA GLU A 899 27.54 -25.21 4.82
C GLU A 899 26.66 -23.97 4.81
N VAL A 900 25.55 -24.00 4.07
CA VAL A 900 24.60 -22.88 4.04
C VAL A 900 23.92 -22.68 5.40
N ILE A 901 23.52 -23.76 6.07
CA ILE A 901 22.93 -23.72 7.44
C ILE A 901 23.92 -23.10 8.43
N ASN A 902 25.18 -23.51 8.38
CA ASN A 902 26.21 -22.94 9.25
C ASN A 902 26.45 -21.46 8.95
N ALA A 903 26.42 -21.07 7.67
CA ALA A 903 26.56 -19.68 7.26
C ALA A 903 25.40 -18.81 7.79
N ILE A 904 24.14 -19.25 7.66
CA ILE A 904 22.99 -18.49 8.20
C ILE A 904 23.00 -18.45 9.74
N ASP A 905 23.41 -19.53 10.42
CA ASP A 905 23.46 -19.58 11.88
C ASP A 905 24.55 -18.68 12.46
N ALA A 906 25.65 -18.52 11.71
CA ALA A 906 26.68 -17.53 11.97
C ALA A 906 26.32 -16.11 11.47
N ASN A 907 25.08 -15.88 11.00
CA ASN A 907 24.65 -14.60 10.42
C ASN A 907 25.57 -14.09 9.29
N PHE A 908 26.15 -15.03 8.54
CA PHE A 908 27.14 -14.83 7.49
C PHE A 908 28.46 -14.17 7.94
N GLU A 909 28.80 -14.23 9.23
CA GLU A 909 30.07 -13.73 9.74
C GLU A 909 31.24 -14.64 9.35
N GLY A 910 32.36 -14.03 8.94
CA GLY A 910 33.55 -14.72 8.45
C GLY A 910 33.64 -14.81 6.92
N GLU A 911 34.86 -14.83 6.39
CA GLU A 911 35.15 -14.72 4.94
C GLU A 911 34.44 -15.79 4.10
N LYS A 912 34.51 -17.07 4.50
CA LYS A 912 33.81 -18.17 3.80
C LYS A 912 32.30 -17.94 3.76
N ASN A 913 31.71 -17.49 4.86
CA ASN A 913 30.27 -17.28 4.94
C ASN A 913 29.83 -16.05 4.15
N GLN A 914 30.67 -15.02 4.05
CA GLN A 914 30.44 -13.87 3.18
C GLN A 914 30.46 -14.26 1.69
N GLN A 915 31.35 -15.18 1.29
CA GLN A 915 31.34 -15.70 -0.08
C GLN A 915 30.06 -16.50 -0.37
N ILE A 916 29.63 -17.37 0.55
CA ILE A 916 28.35 -18.09 0.42
C ILE A 916 27.19 -17.09 0.27
N ARG A 917 27.19 -16.04 1.10
CA ARG A 917 26.17 -14.98 1.01
C ARG A 917 26.20 -14.28 -0.35
N ALA A 918 27.38 -13.94 -0.86
CA ALA A 918 27.54 -13.27 -2.14
C ALA A 918 26.96 -14.13 -3.28
N ASP A 919 27.25 -15.43 -3.30
CA ASP A 919 26.73 -16.38 -4.29
C ASP A 919 25.20 -16.54 -4.19
N LEU A 920 24.65 -16.59 -2.97
CA LEU A 920 23.19 -16.61 -2.76
C LEU A 920 22.51 -15.30 -3.23
N LEU A 921 23.16 -14.14 -3.02
CA LEU A 921 22.70 -12.83 -3.48
C LEU A 921 22.89 -12.60 -4.99
N ALA A 922 23.73 -13.41 -5.65
CA ALA A 922 23.93 -13.34 -7.09
C ALA A 922 22.75 -13.93 -7.87
N VAL A 923 22.01 -14.88 -7.29
CA VAL A 923 20.75 -15.38 -7.86
C VAL A 923 19.75 -14.23 -7.98
N PRO A 924 19.03 -14.06 -9.11
CA PRO A 924 17.99 -13.03 -9.26
C PRO A 924 16.97 -13.10 -8.10
N LYS A 925 16.48 -11.94 -7.69
CA LYS A 925 15.55 -11.81 -6.55
C LYS A 925 14.21 -11.29 -7.04
N PHE A 926 13.15 -11.55 -6.29
CA PHE A 926 11.85 -10.99 -6.61
C PHE A 926 11.90 -9.46 -6.70
N GLY A 927 11.38 -8.90 -7.78
CA GLY A 927 11.59 -7.50 -8.20
C GLY A 927 12.52 -7.34 -9.39
N ASP A 928 13.36 -8.33 -9.68
CA ASP A 928 14.22 -8.35 -10.85
C ASP A 928 13.58 -9.15 -12.00
N ASP A 929 13.03 -8.44 -12.99
CA ASP A 929 12.38 -9.07 -14.14
C ASP A 929 13.34 -9.70 -15.17
N THR A 930 14.66 -9.69 -14.92
CA THR A 930 15.62 -10.46 -15.73
C THR A 930 15.39 -11.97 -15.64
N SER A 931 14.71 -12.45 -14.59
CA SER A 931 14.33 -13.85 -14.43
C SER A 931 12.90 -13.97 -13.93
N GLU A 932 12.02 -14.55 -14.76
CA GLU A 932 10.64 -14.86 -14.35
C GLU A 932 10.59 -15.88 -13.20
N LYS A 933 11.67 -16.63 -12.97
CA LYS A 933 11.74 -17.67 -11.92
C LYS A 933 11.49 -17.11 -10.52
N ALA A 934 11.91 -15.88 -10.24
CA ALA A 934 11.66 -15.29 -8.93
C ALA A 934 10.16 -15.14 -8.65
N SER A 935 9.39 -14.67 -9.63
CA SER A 935 7.92 -14.56 -9.55
C SER A 935 7.23 -15.93 -9.55
N GLU A 936 7.77 -16.92 -10.27
CA GLU A 936 7.30 -18.31 -10.19
C GLU A 936 7.46 -18.90 -8.78
N TRP A 937 8.59 -18.67 -8.11
CA TRP A 937 8.83 -19.14 -6.75
C TRP A 937 7.91 -18.47 -5.74
N VAL A 938 7.60 -17.18 -5.90
CA VAL A 938 6.59 -16.50 -5.08
C VAL A 938 5.23 -17.17 -5.26
N THR A 939 4.81 -17.39 -6.51
CA THR A 939 3.56 -18.10 -6.83
C THR A 939 3.54 -19.51 -6.21
N ARG A 940 4.66 -20.23 -6.26
CA ARG A 940 4.79 -21.57 -5.67
C ARG A 940 4.62 -21.58 -4.15
N VAL A 941 5.16 -20.58 -3.46
CA VAL A 941 4.98 -20.44 -1.99
C VAL A 941 3.53 -20.09 -1.65
N MET A 942 2.90 -19.22 -2.44
CA MET A 942 1.48 -18.87 -2.29
C MET A 942 0.59 -20.11 -2.49
N GLU A 943 0.88 -20.93 -3.50
CA GLU A 943 0.19 -22.20 -3.77
C GLU A 943 0.30 -23.17 -2.59
N ILE A 944 1.51 -23.38 -2.05
CA ILE A 944 1.74 -24.22 -0.86
C ILE A 944 0.92 -23.71 0.33
N TYR A 945 0.92 -22.40 0.56
CA TYR A 945 0.17 -21.83 1.68
C TYR A 945 -1.34 -22.03 1.55
N ASN A 946 -1.90 -21.85 0.34
CA ASN A 946 -3.32 -22.11 0.08
C ASN A 946 -3.68 -23.58 0.30
N ARG A 947 -2.85 -24.53 -0.15
CA ARG A 947 -3.06 -25.96 0.15
C ARG A 947 -3.05 -26.25 1.65
N VAL A 948 -2.13 -25.63 2.39
CA VAL A 948 -2.07 -25.78 3.84
C VAL A 948 -3.36 -25.26 4.48
N LEU A 949 -3.85 -24.07 4.12
CA LEU A 949 -5.09 -23.54 4.66
C LEU A 949 -6.30 -24.43 4.33
N ALA A 950 -6.37 -24.94 3.10
CA ALA A 950 -7.43 -25.86 2.67
C ALA A 950 -7.38 -27.23 3.39
N SER A 951 -6.23 -27.59 3.98
CA SER A 951 -6.08 -28.84 4.75
C SER A 951 -6.61 -28.74 6.19
N VAL A 952 -6.82 -27.54 6.71
CA VAL A 952 -7.33 -27.31 8.06
C VAL A 952 -8.86 -27.38 8.06
N GLU A 953 -9.45 -27.87 9.16
CA GLU A 953 -10.91 -27.86 9.36
C GLU A 953 -11.48 -26.45 9.17
N GLY A 954 -12.60 -26.33 8.45
CA GLY A 954 -13.20 -25.05 8.05
C GLY A 954 -13.55 -24.11 9.20
N CYS A 955 -13.95 -22.87 8.87
CA CYS A 955 -14.23 -21.88 9.90
C CYS A 955 -15.55 -22.23 10.65
N PRO A 956 -15.65 -21.95 11.96
CA PRO A 956 -16.84 -22.27 12.76
C PRO A 956 -18.16 -21.73 12.17
N ARG A 957 -18.13 -20.59 11.48
CA ARG A 957 -19.27 -19.99 10.77
C ARG A 957 -19.75 -20.73 9.52
N GLY A 958 -19.12 -21.85 9.13
CA GLY A 958 -19.50 -22.63 7.96
C GLY A 958 -18.98 -22.07 6.62
N GLY A 959 -17.93 -21.27 6.69
CA GLY A 959 -17.23 -20.66 5.54
C GLY A 959 -15.83 -21.24 5.29
N ILE A 960 -15.05 -20.55 4.47
CA ILE A 960 -13.68 -20.95 4.07
C ILE A 960 -12.60 -20.10 4.76
N TYR A 961 -11.41 -20.67 4.94
CA TYR A 961 -10.21 -19.89 5.22
C TYR A 961 -9.62 -19.39 3.91
N THR A 962 -9.26 -18.10 3.84
CA THR A 962 -8.71 -17.46 2.65
C THR A 962 -7.31 -16.91 2.92
N ALA A 963 -6.38 -17.12 1.99
CA ALA A 963 -5.02 -16.58 2.11
C ALA A 963 -5.02 -15.07 1.80
N GLY A 964 -4.50 -14.28 2.74
CA GLY A 964 -4.14 -12.89 2.55
C GLY A 964 -2.64 -12.69 2.60
N TYR A 965 -2.14 -11.72 1.86
CA TYR A 965 -0.72 -11.39 1.85
C TYR A 965 -0.55 -9.92 2.14
N TYR A 966 -0.70 -9.52 3.39
CA TYR A 966 -0.36 -8.18 3.85
C TYR A 966 0.14 -8.29 5.28
N ALA A 967 1.09 -7.44 5.62
CA ALA A 967 1.84 -7.59 6.87
C ALA A 967 1.64 -6.46 7.86
N LEU A 968 0.95 -5.37 7.49
CA LEU A 968 0.86 -4.15 8.31
C LEU A 968 2.28 -3.75 8.77
N ASN A 969 2.60 -3.87 10.05
CA ASN A 969 3.99 -3.74 10.55
C ASN A 969 4.54 -5.04 11.18
N VAL A 970 3.80 -6.15 11.09
CA VAL A 970 4.15 -7.46 11.67
C VAL A 970 5.44 -8.02 11.05
N ASN A 971 5.71 -7.70 9.79
CA ASN A 971 6.94 -8.10 9.09
C ASN A 971 8.22 -7.60 9.80
N ASP A 972 8.21 -6.40 10.40
CA ASP A 972 9.33 -5.89 11.20
C ASP A 972 9.52 -6.74 12.45
N ARG A 973 8.44 -6.96 13.20
CA ARG A 973 8.47 -7.71 14.47
C ARG A 973 8.93 -9.14 14.28
N TYR A 974 8.42 -9.82 13.25
CA TYR A 974 8.83 -11.17 12.90
C TYR A 974 10.24 -11.19 12.35
N GLY A 975 10.62 -10.27 11.48
CA GLY A 975 11.95 -10.19 10.88
C GLY A 975 13.06 -9.99 11.91
N LYS A 976 12.83 -9.12 12.91
CA LYS A 976 13.79 -8.84 13.99
C LYS A 976 14.14 -10.09 14.81
N LYS A 977 13.20 -11.01 14.95
CA LYS A 977 13.36 -12.24 15.74
C LYS A 977 13.65 -13.48 14.88
N THR A 978 13.50 -13.37 13.56
CA THR A 978 13.87 -14.41 12.59
C THR A 978 15.38 -14.34 12.35
N GLN A 979 16.05 -15.50 12.31
CA GLN A 979 17.47 -15.58 11.99
C GLN A 979 17.76 -15.20 10.53
N ALA A 980 19.03 -15.25 10.11
CA ALA A 980 19.39 -15.05 8.73
C ALA A 980 18.76 -16.12 7.82
N LEU A 981 18.50 -15.79 6.56
CA LEU A 981 17.84 -16.69 5.61
C LEU A 981 18.72 -17.00 4.39
N PRO A 982 18.51 -18.15 3.71
CA PRO A 982 19.22 -18.50 2.48
C PRO A 982 19.07 -17.49 1.33
N SER A 983 18.08 -16.60 1.37
CA SER A 983 17.99 -15.46 0.44
C SER A 983 19.17 -14.47 0.56
N GLY A 984 20.01 -14.60 1.58
CA GLY A 984 21.09 -13.67 1.92
C GLY A 984 20.67 -12.61 2.96
N ARG A 985 19.43 -12.70 3.46
CA ARG A 985 18.84 -11.80 4.44
C ARG A 985 19.53 -11.98 5.79
N LEU A 986 19.94 -10.89 6.42
CA LEU A 986 20.61 -10.92 7.73
C LEU A 986 19.59 -10.96 8.88
N LYS A 987 20.00 -11.53 10.01
CA LYS A 987 19.25 -11.47 11.27
C LYS A 987 19.04 -10.02 11.70
N GLY A 988 17.82 -9.69 12.17
CA GLY A 988 17.50 -8.36 12.67
C GLY A 988 16.98 -7.39 11.60
N VAL A 989 17.13 -7.71 10.31
CA VAL A 989 16.41 -7.00 9.24
C VAL A 989 14.91 -7.33 9.37
N PRO A 990 13.98 -6.48 8.95
CA PRO A 990 12.58 -6.85 8.69
C PRO A 990 12.42 -7.99 7.67
N LEU A 991 11.27 -8.67 7.67
CA LEU A 991 10.83 -9.47 6.51
C LEU A 991 10.27 -8.54 5.44
N ALA A 992 10.14 -9.03 4.21
CA ALA A 992 9.45 -8.33 3.14
C ALA A 992 8.02 -7.98 3.57
N ASN A 993 7.58 -6.79 3.18
CA ASN A 993 6.22 -6.35 3.43
C ASN A 993 5.33 -6.88 2.31
N SER A 994 4.42 -7.81 2.63
CA SER A 994 3.50 -8.40 1.65
C SER A 994 4.22 -9.13 0.49
N VAL A 995 3.64 -9.15 -0.71
CA VAL A 995 4.20 -9.66 -1.96
C VAL A 995 4.90 -8.49 -2.67
N ALA A 996 5.95 -7.98 -2.03
CA ALA A 996 6.81 -6.93 -2.58
C ALA A 996 8.28 -7.41 -2.62
N PRO A 997 9.09 -6.85 -3.55
CA PRO A 997 10.54 -6.99 -3.51
C PRO A 997 11.10 -6.61 -2.13
N HIS A 998 12.02 -7.43 -1.62
CA HIS A 998 12.64 -7.13 -0.33
C HIS A 998 13.62 -5.96 -0.47
N TYR A 999 13.36 -4.84 0.19
CA TYR A 999 14.17 -3.61 0.04
C TYR A 999 15.67 -3.78 0.31
N ALA A 1000 16.07 -4.70 1.20
CA ALA A 1000 17.48 -4.99 1.45
C ALA A 1000 18.20 -5.81 0.33
N MET A 1001 17.49 -6.19 -0.73
CA MET A 1001 18.00 -7.01 -1.84
C MET A 1001 18.08 -6.24 -3.17
N GLU A 1002 18.06 -4.91 -3.10
CA GLU A 1002 17.83 -4.00 -4.23
C GLU A 1002 18.85 -4.15 -5.38
N LYS A 1003 18.33 -4.50 -6.56
CA LYS A 1003 19.04 -4.49 -7.85
C LYS A 1003 18.20 -3.99 -9.04
N ALA A 1004 16.94 -3.59 -8.82
CA ALA A 1004 15.95 -3.39 -9.90
C ALA A 1004 15.29 -2.01 -9.87
N ASP A 1005 15.03 -1.46 -11.06
CA ASP A 1005 14.27 -0.22 -11.27
C ASP A 1005 12.75 -0.41 -11.08
N LEU A 1006 12.00 0.70 -11.14
CA LEU A 1006 10.56 0.72 -10.87
C LEU A 1006 9.76 -0.24 -11.77
N LEU A 1007 9.96 -0.16 -13.09
CA LEU A 1007 9.19 -0.96 -14.04
C LEU A 1007 9.58 -2.44 -13.95
N SER A 1008 10.86 -2.76 -13.73
CA SER A 1008 11.31 -4.13 -13.45
C SER A 1008 10.59 -4.73 -12.23
N SER A 1009 10.54 -3.97 -11.13
CA SER A 1009 9.83 -4.39 -9.91
C SER A 1009 8.33 -4.57 -10.15
N LEU A 1010 7.68 -3.65 -10.86
CA LEU A 1010 6.25 -3.76 -11.18
C LEU A 1010 5.96 -4.94 -12.11
N ASN A 1011 6.81 -5.21 -13.10
CA ASN A 1011 6.68 -6.37 -13.98
C ASN A 1011 6.83 -7.69 -13.22
N SER A 1012 7.85 -7.80 -12.35
CA SER A 1012 8.07 -8.99 -11.54
C SER A 1012 6.87 -9.26 -10.63
N VAL A 1013 6.32 -8.23 -9.98
CA VAL A 1013 5.11 -8.39 -9.15
C VAL A 1013 3.89 -8.75 -10.00
N GLY A 1014 3.68 -8.08 -11.13
CA GLY A 1014 2.56 -8.36 -12.04
C GLY A 1014 2.58 -9.77 -12.67
N ALA A 1015 3.72 -10.47 -12.63
CA ALA A 1015 3.84 -11.85 -13.12
C ALA A 1015 3.29 -12.90 -12.13
N VAL A 1016 3.13 -12.54 -10.85
CA VAL A 1016 2.63 -13.43 -9.79
C VAL A 1016 1.16 -13.80 -10.02
N ASP A 1017 0.79 -15.06 -9.74
CA ASP A 1017 -0.60 -15.49 -9.83
C ASP A 1017 -1.43 -15.11 -8.60
N PHE A 1018 -1.98 -13.90 -8.62
CA PHE A 1018 -2.87 -13.41 -7.57
C PHE A 1018 -4.30 -13.95 -7.70
N THR A 1019 -4.76 -14.26 -8.92
CA THR A 1019 -6.15 -14.67 -9.16
C THR A 1019 -6.47 -15.95 -8.40
N ASP A 1020 -5.61 -16.96 -8.56
CA ASP A 1020 -5.84 -18.28 -7.98
C ASP A 1020 -5.42 -18.36 -6.52
N PHE A 1021 -4.45 -17.55 -6.08
CA PHE A 1021 -3.82 -17.75 -4.77
C PHE A 1021 -3.95 -16.61 -3.77
N ALA A 1022 -4.52 -15.44 -4.12
CA ALA A 1022 -4.71 -14.31 -3.19
C ALA A 1022 -6.17 -13.92 -2.93
N PRO A 1023 -7.07 -14.86 -2.54
CA PRO A 1023 -8.49 -14.57 -2.35
C PRO A 1023 -8.82 -13.49 -1.31
N ASN A 1024 -7.92 -13.23 -0.35
CA ASN A 1024 -8.09 -12.20 0.68
C ASN A 1024 -7.23 -10.94 0.42
N GLY A 1025 -6.68 -10.79 -0.79
CA GLY A 1025 -5.95 -9.58 -1.18
C GLY A 1025 -4.45 -9.56 -0.83
N THR A 1026 -3.76 -8.58 -1.41
CA THR A 1026 -2.34 -8.30 -1.21
C THR A 1026 -2.07 -6.79 -1.20
N THR A 1027 -0.92 -6.34 -0.71
CA THR A 1027 -0.51 -4.93 -0.73
C THR A 1027 0.82 -4.73 -1.46
N LEU A 1028 0.90 -3.74 -2.36
CA LEU A 1028 2.17 -3.30 -2.94
C LEU A 1028 2.47 -1.86 -2.56
N THR A 1029 3.41 -1.67 -1.63
CA THR A 1029 3.81 -0.35 -1.14
C THR A 1029 5.23 -0.01 -1.59
N PHE A 1030 5.34 0.91 -2.56
CA PHE A 1030 6.62 1.45 -3.03
C PHE A 1030 6.82 2.88 -2.56
N THR A 1031 8.07 3.32 -2.47
CA THR A 1031 8.42 4.75 -2.38
C THR A 1031 8.99 5.17 -3.72
N ILE A 1032 8.43 6.21 -4.32
CA ILE A 1032 8.84 6.74 -5.63
C ILE A 1032 9.16 8.21 -5.44
N ASP A 1033 10.29 8.66 -5.99
CA ASP A 1033 10.68 10.05 -5.94
C ASP A 1033 9.72 10.89 -6.79
N ALA A 1034 9.12 11.92 -6.19
CA ALA A 1034 8.22 12.83 -6.87
C ALA A 1034 8.92 13.59 -8.02
N ALA A 1035 10.26 13.68 -8.02
CA ALA A 1035 11.02 14.29 -9.11
C ALA A 1035 10.83 13.61 -10.47
N LEU A 1036 10.40 12.33 -10.50
CA LEU A 1036 10.06 11.60 -11.73
C LEU A 1036 8.78 12.12 -12.39
N PHE A 1037 7.92 12.83 -11.67
CA PHE A 1037 6.58 13.20 -12.14
C PHE A 1037 6.33 14.71 -11.99
N LYS A 1038 7.02 15.50 -12.81
CA LYS A 1038 6.82 16.95 -12.86
C LYS A 1038 5.79 17.38 -13.90
N GLY A 1039 4.97 18.36 -13.53
CA GLY A 1039 3.98 18.97 -14.41
C GLY A 1039 2.96 17.99 -15.00
N LEU A 1040 2.25 18.44 -16.05
CA LEU A 1040 1.20 17.65 -16.69
C LEU A 1040 1.71 16.37 -17.37
N GLU A 1041 2.97 16.35 -17.81
CA GLU A 1041 3.57 15.13 -18.37
C GLU A 1041 3.85 14.09 -17.27
N GLY A 1042 4.32 14.53 -16.10
CA GLY A 1042 4.44 13.69 -14.91
C GLY A 1042 3.11 13.04 -14.49
N VAL A 1043 2.02 13.81 -14.52
CA VAL A 1043 0.66 13.31 -14.27
C VAL A 1043 0.31 12.18 -15.24
N LYS A 1044 0.54 12.38 -16.55
CA LYS A 1044 0.26 11.36 -17.58
C LYS A 1044 1.12 10.12 -17.40
N ASN A 1045 2.40 10.28 -17.07
CA ASN A 1045 3.32 9.18 -16.85
C ASN A 1045 2.92 8.33 -15.64
N LEU A 1046 2.60 8.95 -14.51
CA LEU A 1046 2.15 8.23 -13.33
C LEU A 1046 0.78 7.55 -13.55
N ALA A 1047 -0.16 8.23 -14.23
CA ALA A 1047 -1.44 7.65 -14.62
C ALA A 1047 -1.26 6.43 -15.54
N ALA A 1048 -0.31 6.49 -16.47
CA ALA A 1048 0.04 5.38 -17.34
C ALA A 1048 0.64 4.19 -16.56
N ILE A 1049 1.46 4.44 -15.54
CA ILE A 1049 1.97 3.38 -14.64
C ILE A 1049 0.81 2.71 -13.91
N PHE A 1050 -0.10 3.49 -13.30
CA PHE A 1050 -1.26 2.97 -12.59
C PHE A 1050 -2.11 2.08 -13.49
N LYS A 1051 -2.49 2.60 -14.67
CA LYS A 1051 -3.28 1.86 -15.66
C LYS A 1051 -2.59 0.58 -16.08
N THR A 1052 -1.33 0.66 -16.49
CA THR A 1052 -0.61 -0.48 -17.05
C THR A 1052 -0.43 -1.57 -16.00
N TYR A 1053 0.10 -1.24 -14.82
CA TYR A 1053 0.33 -2.23 -13.77
C TYR A 1053 -0.98 -2.94 -13.37
N LEU A 1054 -2.05 -2.19 -13.11
CA LEU A 1054 -3.32 -2.74 -12.63
C LEU A 1054 -4.14 -3.44 -13.72
N THR A 1055 -3.85 -3.27 -15.00
CA THR A 1055 -4.59 -3.94 -16.07
C THR A 1055 -3.85 -5.12 -16.70
N GLU A 1056 -2.56 -5.28 -16.38
CA GLU A 1056 -1.68 -6.29 -16.98
C GLU A 1056 -1.29 -7.43 -16.03
N GLY A 1057 -1.53 -7.30 -14.72
CA GLY A 1057 -1.29 -8.38 -13.77
C GLY A 1057 -1.18 -7.97 -12.30
N GLY A 1058 -1.00 -6.68 -12.02
CA GLY A 1058 -0.97 -6.15 -10.66
C GLY A 1058 -2.34 -6.23 -9.98
N MET A 1059 -2.38 -6.75 -8.75
CA MET A 1059 -3.62 -6.85 -7.97
C MET A 1059 -3.96 -5.53 -7.27
N GLN A 1060 -2.99 -4.90 -6.61
CA GLN A 1060 -3.16 -3.73 -5.76
C GLN A 1060 -1.89 -2.86 -5.79
N PHE A 1061 -2.03 -1.52 -5.75
CA PHE A 1061 -0.90 -0.59 -5.66
C PHE A 1061 -1.17 0.60 -4.73
N GLN A 1062 -0.18 0.96 -3.91
CA GLN A 1062 -0.27 2.08 -2.95
C GLN A 1062 1.11 2.75 -2.75
N PRO A 1063 1.58 3.57 -3.70
CA PRO A 1063 2.89 4.21 -3.59
C PRO A 1063 2.89 5.35 -2.58
N ASN A 1064 4.05 5.64 -1.99
CA ASN A 1064 4.40 6.98 -1.52
C ASN A 1064 5.10 7.70 -2.66
N VAL A 1065 4.47 8.70 -3.27
CA VAL A 1065 5.13 9.59 -4.23
C VAL A 1065 5.62 10.81 -3.43
N ILE A 1066 6.88 10.76 -2.99
CA ILE A 1066 7.43 11.75 -2.06
C ILE A 1066 8.94 11.86 -2.21
N ASN A 1067 9.46 13.08 -2.09
CA ASN A 1067 10.90 13.29 -2.01
C ASN A 1067 11.46 12.74 -0.69
N ARG A 1068 12.40 11.80 -0.77
CA ARG A 1068 13.03 11.17 0.41
C ARG A 1068 13.63 12.19 1.39
N GLN A 1069 14.12 13.33 0.91
CA GLN A 1069 14.67 14.39 1.74
C GLN A 1069 13.62 15.02 2.66
N ILE A 1070 12.33 15.04 2.27
CA ILE A 1070 11.23 15.49 3.14
C ILE A 1070 11.10 14.54 4.34
N LEU A 1071 11.19 13.22 4.13
CA LEU A 1071 11.13 12.25 5.22
C LEU A 1071 12.32 12.38 6.18
N ILE A 1072 13.51 12.66 5.65
CA ILE A 1072 14.72 12.88 6.45
C ILE A 1072 14.61 14.20 7.24
N ASP A 1073 14.14 15.29 6.61
CA ASP A 1073 13.91 16.57 7.29
C ASP A 1073 12.82 16.44 8.35
N ALA A 1074 11.72 15.73 8.08
CA ALA A 1074 10.67 15.43 9.05
C ALA A 1074 11.16 14.57 10.23
N TYR A 1075 12.14 13.70 10.01
CA TYR A 1075 12.76 12.92 11.09
C TYR A 1075 13.60 13.81 12.02
N ASN A 1076 14.37 14.74 11.46
CA ASN A 1076 15.26 15.64 12.22
C ASN A 1076 14.54 16.87 12.80
N HIS A 1077 13.51 17.35 12.12
CA HIS A 1077 12.73 18.56 12.39
C HIS A 1077 11.22 18.28 12.38
N PRO A 1078 10.72 17.38 13.26
CA PRO A 1078 9.33 16.94 13.25
C PRO A 1078 8.31 18.09 13.43
N GLU A 1079 8.70 19.19 14.06
CA GLU A 1079 7.88 20.39 14.26
C GLU A 1079 7.44 21.07 12.96
N LYS A 1080 8.23 20.94 11.88
CA LYS A 1080 7.91 21.50 10.56
C LYS A 1080 6.83 20.70 9.83
N TYR A 1081 6.68 19.41 10.17
CA TYR A 1081 5.88 18.43 9.42
C TYR A 1081 4.83 17.76 10.31
N LYS A 1082 4.15 18.54 11.15
CA LYS A 1082 3.22 18.03 12.18
C LYS A 1082 2.19 17.03 11.64
N PHE A 1083 1.67 17.28 10.44
CA PHE A 1083 0.61 16.49 9.79
C PHE A 1083 1.08 15.83 8.49
N LEU A 1084 2.40 15.59 8.32
CA LEU A 1084 2.88 14.83 7.17
C LEU A 1084 2.37 13.39 7.26
N MET A 1085 1.48 13.01 6.34
CA MET A 1085 0.95 11.66 6.26
C MET A 1085 1.81 10.78 5.33
N VAL A 1086 2.03 9.53 5.70
CA VAL A 1086 2.77 8.54 4.91
C VAL A 1086 2.01 7.23 4.81
N ARG A 1087 2.20 6.50 3.72
CA ARG A 1087 1.69 5.14 3.55
C ARG A 1087 2.61 4.14 4.25
N VAL A 1088 2.06 3.36 5.19
CA VAL A 1088 2.78 2.29 5.87
C VAL A 1088 2.64 0.99 5.08
N ALA A 1089 1.50 0.30 5.18
CA ALA A 1089 1.16 -0.90 4.40
C ALA A 1089 -0.31 -1.25 4.64
N GLY A 1090 -1.21 -0.95 3.70
CA GLY A 1090 -2.65 -1.13 3.93
C GLY A 1090 -3.33 0.02 4.69
N TYR A 1091 -2.55 0.97 5.22
CA TYR A 1091 -3.06 2.14 5.96
C TYR A 1091 -2.08 3.32 5.90
N CYS A 1092 -2.61 4.51 6.21
CA CYS A 1092 -1.86 5.74 6.36
C CYS A 1092 -1.71 6.15 7.83
N ALA A 1093 -0.61 6.82 8.15
CA ALA A 1093 -0.38 7.39 9.47
C ALA A 1093 0.38 8.71 9.36
N TYR A 1094 0.20 9.60 10.34
CA TYR A 1094 1.05 10.76 10.48
C TYR A 1094 2.47 10.31 10.84
N PHE A 1095 3.46 10.76 10.07
CA PHE A 1095 4.86 10.36 10.24
C PHE A 1095 5.34 10.60 11.67
N ASN A 1096 4.95 11.72 12.29
CA ASN A 1096 5.30 12.07 13.66
C ASN A 1096 4.67 11.17 14.74
N GLU A 1097 3.57 10.48 14.41
CA GLU A 1097 2.89 9.55 15.30
C GLU A 1097 3.49 8.14 15.25
N LEU A 1098 4.49 7.89 14.38
CA LEU A 1098 5.19 6.61 14.26
C LEU A 1098 6.38 6.51 15.21
N SER A 1099 6.75 5.28 15.58
CA SER A 1099 8.00 5.02 16.31
C SER A 1099 9.23 5.31 15.45
N ASP A 1100 10.36 5.63 16.10
CA ASP A 1100 11.62 5.87 15.38
C ASP A 1100 12.06 4.66 14.55
N GLU A 1101 11.75 3.45 15.02
CA GLU A 1101 12.00 2.20 14.29
C GLU A 1101 11.22 2.18 12.96
N LEU A 1102 9.91 2.47 13.00
CA LEU A 1102 9.09 2.47 11.80
C LEU A 1102 9.40 3.63 10.85
N LYS A 1103 9.70 4.82 11.38
CA LYS A 1103 10.17 5.96 10.57
C LYS A 1103 11.42 5.61 9.76
N LEU A 1104 12.41 5.00 10.41
CA LEU A 1104 13.65 4.58 9.75
C LEU A 1104 13.39 3.49 8.72
N ILE A 1105 12.48 2.55 8.99
CA ILE A 1105 12.07 1.55 7.99
C ILE A 1105 11.49 2.23 6.75
N ILE A 1106 10.58 3.20 6.91
CA ILE A 1106 9.98 3.93 5.78
C ILE A 1106 11.04 4.72 5.00
N ILE A 1107 11.96 5.40 5.68
CA ILE A 1107 13.08 6.14 5.07
C ILE A 1107 14.04 5.21 4.30
N ASN A 1108 14.20 3.98 4.78
CA ASN A 1108 15.12 2.98 4.22
C ASN A 1108 14.45 2.03 3.22
N ARG A 1109 13.16 2.19 2.94
CA ARG A 1109 12.53 1.52 1.79
C ARG A 1109 13.24 1.97 0.53
N THR A 1110 13.35 1.04 -0.42
CA THR A 1110 13.70 1.32 -1.80
C THR A 1110 12.94 2.54 -2.31
N CYS A 1111 13.68 3.56 -2.73
CA CYS A 1111 13.15 4.78 -3.29
C CYS A 1111 13.49 4.78 -4.78
N TYR A 1112 12.50 4.51 -5.62
CA TYR A 1112 12.68 4.51 -7.07
C TYR A 1112 12.79 5.96 -7.56
N ALA A 1113 13.90 6.29 -8.23
CA ALA A 1113 14.26 7.64 -8.64
C ALA A 1113 14.83 7.68 -10.06
#